data_AF-A0A5M7AW15-F1
#
_entry.id   AF-A0A5M7AW15-F1
#
_cell.length_a   1.000
_cell.length_b   1.000
_cell.length_c   1.000
_cell.angle_alpha   90.00
_cell.angle_beta   90.00
_cell.angle_gamma   90.00
#
_symmetry.space_group_name_H-M   'P 1'
#
loop_
_entity.id
_entity.type
_entity.pdbx_description
1 polymer ?
#
loop_
_entity_poly.entity_id
_entity_poly.type
_entity_poly.pdbx_seq_one_letter_code
_entity_poly.pdbx_strand_id
1 'polypeptide(L)'
;MTNNILIEDQYKRTSLFEKENVNYLVHVLKRFNTVPKINNIQIITSTSVPNVFKIVPNKSIIIGELYLRNPVLALVYLRYGIEWQLWYKALENKKDDIALCDVAAFEVTRIFYQLLPKEDKEKLQNLDYFLINLIKNDSTIDVDFLLKSKELQAFHGLTSGNKVFKESWKPIVENLAKPTEYLLMAGGDFRLNIDEVELLNKYGCRPFPRPDAFTFASSTATSVSNFAFDKTDKTRSILIKNSLKNGFETSTTDFSELLKTNLRKIFKLNEACEIIFSPSGTDSSLQIAAITQIITDKEITHVLVASDETGSGVSAALKGCHFENNTALNFPITKGEQMEGFRDVDLIKIPFRDEKGQLKSTEALDKEVFTAISDTNKLGRHVVLHVMDHSKLGYQSPSKKMMQDLKSIKDLSMQVIIDAAQLRLDPSDIQNYLKNGYIVSITGSKFFTGPPYSGALIFPERVSKLIDCVKSKLPKGLVQYFNASDWPTSWICSKDLSDGFNYGSYMRWNAAMVEMERYFKTPILYRNMGIEMFCNFVEDSINDAPFLQPVYSTVTRANTYDNKEFGIRNMRSIFPFFILKNEDPLTVDQVKKLYKLLNSDISQHFEGTPIETFRLAAQKCHIGQAVNVKYTNGVQSAVLRISLGARVISESWVNRDISLFFRNIESQLDQITVIIKKIELILNNPELLD
;
A
#
# COMPACT_ATOMS: atom_id res chain seq x y z
N MET A 1 1.94 -35.56 -35.17
CA MET A 1 0.82 -35.09 -34.31
C MET A 1 1.39 -34.06 -33.36
N THR A 2 0.87 -32.84 -33.39
CA THR A 2 1.46 -31.65 -32.78
C THR A 2 1.40 -31.69 -31.25
N ASN A 3 2.51 -32.06 -30.62
CA ASN A 3 2.69 -32.21 -29.16
C ASN A 3 2.80 -30.88 -28.38
N ASN A 4 2.55 -29.75 -29.03
CA ASN A 4 2.59 -28.43 -28.42
C ASN A 4 1.14 -27.94 -28.27
N ILE A 5 0.54 -28.21 -27.13
CA ILE A 5 -0.81 -27.79 -26.78
C ILE A 5 -0.70 -26.83 -25.59
N LEU A 6 -1.50 -25.76 -25.59
CA LEU A 6 -1.65 -24.85 -24.45
C LEU A 6 -1.87 -25.67 -23.17
N ILE A 7 -1.21 -25.30 -22.06
CA ILE A 7 -1.42 -25.97 -20.76
C ILE A 7 -2.91 -26.07 -20.38
N GLU A 8 -3.71 -25.08 -20.78
CA GLU A 8 -5.15 -24.97 -20.55
C GLU A 8 -5.99 -25.86 -21.48
N ASP A 9 -5.47 -26.24 -22.66
CA ASP A 9 -6.18 -26.99 -23.71
C ASP A 9 -5.72 -28.45 -23.83
N GLN A 10 -4.98 -28.97 -22.84
CA GLN A 10 -4.52 -30.36 -22.85
C GLN A 10 -5.66 -31.34 -22.50
N TYR A 11 -6.48 -31.67 -23.49
CA TYR A 11 -7.59 -32.64 -23.36
C TYR A 11 -7.16 -34.11 -23.43
N LYS A 12 -5.90 -34.40 -23.79
CA LYS A 12 -5.35 -35.76 -23.84
C LYS A 12 -4.48 -36.00 -22.61
N ARG A 13 -4.76 -37.10 -21.90
CA ARG A 13 -3.96 -37.58 -20.77
C ARG A 13 -2.57 -38.01 -21.28
N THR A 14 -1.59 -37.12 -21.18
CA THR A 14 -0.17 -37.41 -21.44
C THR A 14 0.52 -37.85 -20.14
N SER A 15 1.79 -38.26 -20.20
CA SER A 15 2.61 -38.56 -19.01
C SER A 15 2.70 -37.37 -18.02
N LEU A 16 2.45 -36.14 -18.49
CA LEU A 16 2.33 -34.94 -17.64
C LEU A 16 1.15 -34.99 -16.66
N PHE A 17 0.14 -35.83 -16.92
CA PHE A 17 -1.05 -36.01 -16.06
C PHE A 17 -1.01 -37.31 -15.27
N GLU A 18 0.14 -37.96 -15.18
CA GLU A 18 0.37 -39.01 -14.18
C GLU A 18 0.23 -38.42 -12.77
N LYS A 19 -0.20 -39.23 -11.80
CA LYS A 19 -0.64 -38.77 -10.47
C LYS A 19 0.41 -37.88 -9.77
N GLU A 20 1.68 -38.21 -9.91
CA GLU A 20 2.79 -37.43 -9.34
C GLU A 20 2.97 -36.09 -10.07
N ASN A 21 2.85 -36.08 -11.39
CA ASN A 21 3.00 -34.89 -12.24
C ASN A 21 1.86 -33.86 -12.10
N VAL A 22 0.63 -34.31 -11.81
CA VAL A 22 -0.51 -33.42 -11.53
C VAL A 22 -0.26 -32.60 -10.27
N ASN A 23 0.24 -33.21 -9.20
CA ASN A 23 0.55 -32.48 -7.97
C ASN A 23 1.63 -31.42 -8.21
N TYR A 24 2.67 -31.73 -8.99
CA TYR A 24 3.71 -30.77 -9.36
C TYR A 24 3.15 -29.58 -10.14
N LEU A 25 2.28 -29.83 -11.13
CA LEU A 25 1.64 -28.78 -11.92
C LEU A 25 0.79 -27.85 -11.04
N VAL A 26 0.00 -28.42 -10.14
CA VAL A 26 -0.79 -27.66 -9.17
C VAL A 26 0.10 -26.82 -8.26
N HIS A 27 1.27 -27.33 -7.84
CA HIS A 27 2.21 -26.56 -7.02
C HIS A 27 2.81 -25.35 -7.76
N VAL A 28 3.18 -25.50 -9.04
CA VAL A 28 3.63 -24.35 -9.87
C VAL A 28 2.50 -23.34 -10.04
N LEU A 29 1.29 -23.80 -10.38
CA LEU A 29 0.14 -22.94 -10.63
C LEU A 29 -0.30 -22.18 -9.36
N LYS A 30 -0.20 -22.79 -8.17
CA LYS A 30 -0.47 -22.12 -6.89
C LYS A 30 0.47 -20.94 -6.61
N ARG A 31 1.68 -20.96 -7.17
CA ARG A 31 2.69 -19.88 -7.01
C ARG A 31 2.67 -18.87 -8.15
N PHE A 32 1.86 -19.09 -9.19
CA PHE A 32 1.81 -18.28 -10.40
C PHE A 32 1.32 -16.84 -10.15
N ASN A 33 0.67 -16.55 -9.03
CA ASN A 33 0.30 -15.19 -8.63
C ASN A 33 1.51 -14.26 -8.43
N THR A 34 2.73 -14.82 -8.34
CA THR A 34 4.00 -14.07 -8.26
C THR A 34 4.63 -13.80 -9.63
N VAL A 35 4.01 -14.30 -10.71
CA VAL A 35 4.53 -14.18 -12.08
C VAL A 35 3.65 -13.20 -12.87
N PRO A 36 4.25 -12.26 -13.63
CA PRO A 36 3.49 -11.37 -14.50
C PRO A 36 2.59 -12.11 -15.49
N LYS A 37 1.34 -11.66 -15.62
CA LYS A 37 0.41 -12.21 -16.63
C LYS A 37 0.63 -11.51 -17.96
N ILE A 38 1.19 -12.22 -18.94
CA ILE A 38 1.28 -11.72 -20.31
C ILE A 38 0.16 -12.31 -21.15
N ASN A 39 -0.79 -11.46 -21.53
CA ASN A 39 -1.82 -11.82 -22.49
C ASN A 39 -1.18 -12.33 -23.80
N ASN A 40 -1.72 -13.43 -24.32
CA ASN A 40 -1.35 -14.03 -25.60
C ASN A 40 0.07 -14.63 -25.66
N ILE A 41 0.66 -15.02 -24.51
CA ILE A 41 1.85 -15.89 -24.48
C ILE A 41 1.44 -17.25 -23.93
N GLN A 42 1.62 -18.29 -24.73
CA GLN A 42 1.29 -19.66 -24.35
C GLN A 42 2.43 -20.27 -23.54
N ILE A 43 2.13 -20.90 -22.40
CA ILE A 43 3.10 -21.76 -21.71
C ILE A 43 2.86 -23.19 -22.17
N ILE A 44 3.87 -23.77 -22.82
CA ILE A 44 3.83 -25.07 -23.46
C ILE A 44 4.77 -26.00 -22.69
N THR A 45 4.27 -27.12 -22.21
CA THR A 45 5.10 -28.13 -21.53
C THR A 45 5.66 -29.12 -22.54
N SER A 46 6.89 -29.61 -22.31
CA SER A 46 7.50 -30.64 -23.16
C SER A 46 7.98 -31.83 -22.35
N THR A 47 7.43 -33.01 -22.66
CA THR A 47 7.91 -34.31 -22.14
C THR A 47 8.88 -34.98 -23.10
N SER A 48 8.81 -34.66 -24.40
CA SER A 48 9.71 -35.23 -25.42
C SER A 48 11.13 -34.66 -25.38
N VAL A 49 11.30 -33.44 -24.83
CA VAL A 49 12.61 -32.83 -24.58
C VAL A 49 12.66 -32.35 -23.13
N PRO A 50 12.92 -33.24 -22.15
CA PRO A 50 12.74 -32.93 -20.73
C PRO A 50 13.58 -31.76 -20.19
N ASN A 51 14.71 -31.44 -20.83
CA ASN A 51 15.61 -30.36 -20.44
C ASN A 51 15.41 -29.06 -21.25
N VAL A 52 14.35 -28.95 -22.06
CA VAL A 52 14.13 -27.76 -22.89
C VAL A 52 13.69 -26.56 -22.06
N PHE A 53 14.29 -25.40 -22.32
CA PHE A 53 13.70 -24.11 -22.01
C PHE A 53 13.85 -23.22 -23.24
N LYS A 54 12.74 -22.84 -23.86
CA LYS A 54 12.74 -22.09 -25.12
C LYS A 54 11.69 -21.02 -25.13
N ILE A 55 12.09 -19.80 -25.45
CA ILE A 55 11.23 -18.64 -25.65
C ILE A 55 10.95 -18.54 -27.16
N VAL A 56 9.68 -18.58 -27.54
CA VAL A 56 9.24 -18.26 -28.90
C VAL A 56 8.71 -16.82 -28.88
N PRO A 57 9.46 -15.85 -29.44
CA PRO A 57 9.14 -14.43 -29.32
C PRO A 57 7.71 -14.11 -29.72
N ASN A 58 7.00 -13.37 -28.86
CA ASN A 58 5.59 -12.98 -28.97
C ASN A 58 4.57 -14.13 -29.10
N LYS A 59 4.96 -15.39 -28.83
CA LYS A 59 4.07 -16.54 -29.02
C LYS A 59 4.00 -17.44 -27.78
N SER A 60 5.13 -17.97 -27.33
CA SER A 60 5.11 -19.00 -26.29
C SER A 60 6.40 -19.12 -25.51
N ILE A 61 6.34 -19.81 -24.38
CA ILE A 61 7.48 -20.31 -23.61
C ILE A 61 7.31 -21.83 -23.51
N ILE A 62 8.29 -22.58 -23.98
CA ILE A 62 8.34 -24.04 -23.92
C ILE A 62 9.23 -24.44 -22.75
N ILE A 63 8.70 -25.21 -21.80
CA ILE A 63 9.41 -25.65 -20.60
C ILE A 63 9.34 -27.17 -20.45
N GLY A 64 10.50 -27.79 -20.26
CA GLY A 64 10.68 -29.23 -20.16
C GLY A 64 10.35 -29.78 -18.76
N GLU A 65 10.01 -31.06 -18.70
CA GLU A 65 9.64 -31.77 -17.47
C GLU A 65 10.69 -31.64 -16.34
N LEU A 66 11.99 -31.61 -16.64
CA LEU A 66 13.04 -31.52 -15.60
C LEU A 66 12.97 -30.19 -14.83
N TYR A 67 12.54 -29.11 -15.46
CA TYR A 67 12.29 -27.85 -14.75
C TYR A 67 11.06 -27.97 -13.86
N LEU A 68 9.98 -28.57 -14.37
CA LEU A 68 8.71 -28.70 -13.67
C LEU A 68 8.79 -29.60 -12.42
N ARG A 69 9.74 -30.56 -12.40
CA ARG A 69 10.04 -31.38 -11.21
C ARG A 69 10.50 -30.55 -10.01
N ASN A 70 11.03 -29.35 -10.23
CA ASN A 70 11.34 -28.40 -9.17
C ASN A 70 10.50 -27.11 -9.36
N PRO A 71 9.39 -26.95 -8.61
CA PRO A 71 8.50 -25.81 -8.79
C PRO A 71 9.16 -24.44 -8.63
N VAL A 72 10.17 -24.32 -7.75
CA VAL A 72 10.89 -23.05 -7.56
C VAL A 72 11.78 -22.76 -8.75
N LEU A 73 12.46 -23.77 -9.29
CA LEU A 73 13.28 -23.64 -10.48
C LEU A 73 12.43 -23.23 -11.69
N ALA A 74 11.30 -23.92 -11.91
CA ALA A 74 10.36 -23.58 -12.97
C ALA A 74 9.87 -22.13 -12.84
N LEU A 75 9.56 -21.69 -11.62
CA LEU A 75 9.12 -20.33 -11.34
C LEU A 75 10.16 -19.27 -11.75
N VAL A 76 11.45 -19.48 -11.40
CA VAL A 76 12.54 -18.57 -11.77
C VAL A 76 12.73 -18.50 -13.29
N TYR A 77 12.71 -19.65 -13.98
CA TYR A 77 12.84 -19.70 -15.43
C TYR A 77 11.65 -19.09 -16.16
N LEU A 78 10.43 -19.35 -15.68
CA LEU A 78 9.22 -18.72 -16.22
C LEU A 78 9.26 -17.21 -16.01
N ARG A 79 9.76 -16.73 -14.85
CA ARG A 79 9.96 -15.29 -14.62
C ARG A 79 10.88 -14.68 -15.67
N TYR A 80 12.04 -15.29 -15.92
CA TYR A 80 12.96 -14.83 -16.97
C TYR A 80 12.29 -14.78 -18.34
N GLY A 81 11.65 -15.88 -18.75
CA GLY A 81 11.02 -15.96 -20.06
C GLY A 81 9.90 -14.95 -20.26
N ILE A 82 9.14 -14.66 -19.21
CA ILE A 82 8.04 -13.69 -19.22
C ILE A 82 8.58 -12.27 -19.31
N GLU A 83 9.55 -11.89 -18.48
CA GLU A 83 10.15 -10.57 -18.56
C GLU A 83 10.82 -10.36 -19.93
N TRP A 84 11.53 -11.37 -20.46
CA TRP A 84 12.11 -11.29 -21.81
C TRP A 84 11.04 -10.96 -22.86
N GLN A 85 9.88 -11.64 -22.82
CA GLN A 85 8.76 -11.39 -23.73
C GLN A 85 8.19 -9.97 -23.56
N LEU A 86 8.11 -9.48 -22.33
CA LEU A 86 7.65 -8.12 -22.01
C LEU A 86 8.56 -7.06 -22.62
N TRP A 87 9.88 -7.18 -22.41
CA TRP A 87 10.88 -6.27 -22.97
C TRP A 87 10.92 -6.36 -24.51
N TYR A 88 10.81 -7.56 -25.06
CA TYR A 88 10.73 -7.76 -26.51
C TYR A 88 9.51 -7.08 -27.14
N LYS A 89 8.34 -7.15 -26.47
CA LYS A 89 7.13 -6.41 -26.90
C LYS A 89 7.34 -4.90 -26.83
N ALA A 90 8.05 -4.41 -25.81
CA ALA A 90 8.32 -2.98 -25.63
C ALA A 90 9.26 -2.41 -26.71
N LEU A 91 10.10 -3.23 -27.34
CA LEU A 91 11.02 -2.83 -28.42
C LEU A 91 10.36 -2.61 -29.80
N GLU A 92 9.09 -2.99 -30.00
CA GLU A 92 8.32 -2.74 -31.25
C GLU A 92 9.07 -3.08 -32.57
N ASN A 93 9.73 -4.23 -32.64
CA ASN A 93 10.49 -4.73 -33.80
C ASN A 93 11.87 -4.10 -34.06
N LYS A 94 12.47 -3.39 -33.09
CA LYS A 94 13.90 -3.03 -33.12
C LYS A 94 14.79 -4.28 -32.92
N LYS A 95 14.92 -5.10 -33.97
CA LYS A 95 15.65 -6.39 -33.93
C LYS A 95 17.11 -6.25 -33.53
N ASP A 96 17.72 -5.10 -33.76
CA ASP A 96 19.12 -4.89 -33.38
C ASP A 96 19.31 -4.82 -31.86
N ASP A 97 18.27 -4.45 -31.12
CA ASP A 97 18.33 -4.16 -29.68
C ASP A 97 17.89 -5.35 -28.81
N ILE A 98 17.76 -6.55 -29.37
CA ILE A 98 17.28 -7.75 -28.67
C ILE A 98 18.11 -8.06 -27.41
N ALA A 99 19.41 -7.80 -27.43
CA ALA A 99 20.29 -8.07 -26.28
C ALA A 99 19.87 -7.30 -25.01
N LEU A 100 19.14 -6.18 -25.14
CA LEU A 100 18.55 -5.49 -24.00
C LEU A 100 17.54 -6.38 -23.25
N CYS A 101 16.79 -7.22 -23.97
CA CYS A 101 15.80 -8.11 -23.37
C CYS A 101 16.47 -9.10 -22.41
N ASP A 102 17.64 -9.63 -22.77
CA ASP A 102 18.38 -10.57 -21.93
C ASP A 102 18.89 -9.88 -20.66
N VAL A 103 19.49 -8.69 -20.80
CA VAL A 103 19.96 -7.88 -19.67
C VAL A 103 18.81 -7.58 -18.71
N ALA A 104 17.71 -7.05 -19.23
CA ALA A 104 16.60 -6.61 -18.40
C ALA A 104 15.84 -7.79 -17.77
N ALA A 105 15.63 -8.88 -18.51
CA ALA A 105 14.99 -10.09 -17.98
C ALA A 105 15.85 -10.75 -16.90
N PHE A 106 17.16 -10.77 -17.08
CA PHE A 106 18.09 -11.26 -16.07
C PHE A 106 18.02 -10.41 -14.80
N GLU A 107 18.11 -9.08 -14.92
CA GLU A 107 18.05 -8.17 -13.76
C GLU A 107 16.75 -8.32 -12.97
N VAL A 108 15.60 -8.38 -13.64
CA VAL A 108 14.33 -8.62 -12.96
C VAL A 108 14.34 -9.97 -12.24
N THR A 109 14.84 -11.02 -12.90
CA THR A 109 14.84 -12.38 -12.34
C THR A 109 15.80 -12.51 -11.16
N ARG A 110 16.94 -11.81 -11.19
CA ARG A 110 17.91 -11.75 -10.08
C ARG A 110 17.28 -11.13 -8.84
N ILE A 111 16.55 -10.03 -9.00
CA ILE A 111 15.87 -9.36 -7.87
C ILE A 111 14.69 -10.20 -7.38
N PHE A 112 13.95 -10.83 -8.29
CA PHE A 112 12.92 -11.80 -7.92
C PHE A 112 13.49 -12.95 -7.08
N TYR A 113 14.65 -13.49 -7.44
CA TYR A 113 15.34 -14.53 -6.67
C TYR A 113 15.65 -14.06 -5.23
N GLN A 114 16.08 -12.81 -5.06
CA GLN A 114 16.34 -12.24 -3.72
C GLN A 114 15.07 -12.15 -2.87
N LEU A 115 13.91 -11.94 -3.48
CA LEU A 115 12.61 -11.89 -2.82
C LEU A 115 12.00 -13.28 -2.51
N LEU A 116 12.61 -14.36 -2.98
CA LEU A 116 12.13 -15.71 -2.63
C LEU A 116 12.33 -15.99 -1.14
N PRO A 117 11.37 -16.70 -0.50
CA PRO A 117 11.56 -17.18 0.87
C PRO A 117 12.86 -17.95 1.04
N LYS A 118 13.46 -17.90 2.23
CA LYS A 118 14.71 -18.62 2.53
C LYS A 118 14.65 -20.10 2.14
N GLU A 119 13.58 -20.81 2.50
CA GLU A 119 13.37 -22.23 2.17
C GLU A 119 13.34 -22.50 0.66
N ASP A 120 12.83 -21.56 -0.12
CA ASP A 120 12.78 -21.68 -1.58
C ASP A 120 14.15 -21.42 -2.20
N LYS A 121 14.93 -20.48 -1.66
CA LYS A 121 16.33 -20.26 -2.05
C LYS A 121 17.18 -21.52 -1.79
N GLU A 122 16.98 -22.18 -0.64
CA GLU A 122 17.67 -23.42 -0.26
C GLU A 122 17.41 -24.56 -1.25
N LYS A 123 16.16 -24.72 -1.73
CA LYS A 123 15.80 -25.71 -2.77
C LYS A 123 16.53 -25.50 -4.11
N LEU A 124 17.08 -24.31 -4.34
CA LEU A 124 17.82 -23.97 -5.56
C LEU A 124 19.34 -24.11 -5.39
N GLN A 125 19.88 -24.18 -4.17
CA GLN A 125 21.33 -24.11 -3.91
C GLN A 125 22.15 -25.20 -4.61
N ASN A 126 21.65 -26.43 -4.65
CA ASN A 126 22.38 -27.58 -5.22
C ASN A 126 22.05 -27.86 -6.70
N LEU A 127 21.22 -27.01 -7.32
CA LEU A 127 20.84 -27.18 -8.72
C LEU A 127 21.88 -26.53 -9.65
N ASP A 128 22.32 -27.30 -10.65
CA ASP A 128 23.23 -26.88 -11.71
C ASP A 128 22.44 -26.52 -12.97
N TYR A 129 21.96 -25.27 -13.03
CA TYR A 129 21.21 -24.72 -14.15
C TYR A 129 21.79 -23.36 -14.51
N PHE A 130 22.00 -23.11 -15.80
CA PHE A 130 22.72 -21.91 -16.29
C PHE A 130 22.25 -20.60 -15.62
N LEU A 131 20.93 -20.34 -15.63
CA LEU A 131 20.37 -19.10 -15.08
C LEU A 131 20.55 -19.02 -13.56
N ILE A 132 20.42 -20.16 -12.86
CA ILE A 132 20.58 -20.24 -11.41
C ILE A 132 22.04 -20.03 -11.02
N ASN A 133 22.99 -20.65 -11.73
CA ASN A 133 24.42 -20.46 -11.49
C ASN A 133 24.83 -19.01 -11.75
N LEU A 134 24.29 -18.41 -12.80
CA LEU A 134 24.50 -17.00 -13.11
C LEU A 134 24.00 -16.11 -11.97
N ILE A 135 22.77 -16.33 -11.47
CA ILE A 135 22.22 -15.56 -10.34
C ILE A 135 23.01 -15.76 -9.04
N LYS A 136 23.49 -16.97 -8.75
CA LYS A 136 24.23 -17.29 -7.51
C LYS A 136 25.64 -16.68 -7.46
N ASN A 137 26.29 -16.52 -8.60
CA ASN A 137 27.68 -16.07 -8.70
C ASN A 137 27.82 -14.54 -8.52
N ASP A 138 27.21 -13.99 -7.46
CA ASP A 138 26.91 -12.58 -7.09
C ASP A 138 28.01 -11.50 -7.28
N SER A 139 29.19 -11.85 -7.81
CA SER A 139 30.05 -10.88 -8.49
C SER A 139 29.24 -10.16 -9.57
N THR A 140 29.31 -8.82 -9.62
CA THR A 140 28.60 -7.98 -10.59
C THR A 140 28.81 -8.52 -11.99
N ILE A 141 27.84 -9.29 -12.49
CA ILE A 141 27.89 -9.82 -13.84
C ILE A 141 27.96 -8.62 -14.76
N ASP A 142 29.04 -8.56 -15.52
CA ASP A 142 29.26 -7.50 -16.48
C ASP A 142 28.10 -7.47 -17.48
N VAL A 143 27.49 -6.31 -17.69
CA VAL A 143 26.43 -6.12 -18.68
C VAL A 143 26.94 -6.56 -20.06
N ASP A 144 28.24 -6.36 -20.34
CA ASP A 144 28.88 -6.85 -21.56
C ASP A 144 28.85 -8.37 -21.70
N PHE A 145 28.95 -9.12 -20.59
CA PHE A 145 28.81 -10.58 -20.61
C PHE A 145 27.38 -10.98 -21.00
N LEU A 146 26.37 -10.36 -20.39
CA LEU A 146 24.95 -10.65 -20.68
C LEU A 146 24.62 -10.37 -22.15
N LEU A 147 25.08 -9.24 -22.69
CA LEU A 147 24.88 -8.86 -24.08
C LEU A 147 25.49 -9.85 -25.09
N LYS A 148 26.55 -10.56 -24.69
CA LYS A 148 27.33 -11.48 -25.54
C LYS A 148 27.07 -12.96 -25.25
N SER A 149 26.25 -13.29 -24.24
CA SER A 149 26.00 -14.68 -23.82
C SER A 149 25.30 -15.48 -24.92
N LYS A 150 25.95 -16.56 -25.37
CA LYS A 150 25.37 -17.48 -26.36
C LYS A 150 24.29 -18.37 -25.73
N GLU A 151 24.41 -18.65 -24.45
CA GLU A 151 23.50 -19.48 -23.67
C GLU A 151 22.14 -18.79 -23.50
N LEU A 152 22.12 -17.49 -23.18
CA LEU A 152 20.89 -16.70 -23.13
C LEU A 152 20.25 -16.61 -24.53
N GLN A 153 21.06 -16.37 -25.57
CA GLN A 153 20.59 -16.37 -26.96
C GLN A 153 20.00 -17.71 -27.38
N ALA A 154 20.52 -18.83 -26.87
CA ALA A 154 19.99 -20.16 -27.16
C ALA A 154 18.55 -20.34 -26.65
N PHE A 155 18.13 -19.62 -25.60
CA PHE A 155 16.75 -19.68 -25.12
C PHE A 155 15.75 -19.16 -26.16
N HIS A 156 16.08 -18.10 -26.90
CA HIS A 156 15.13 -17.49 -27.86
C HIS A 156 15.51 -17.68 -29.34
N GLY A 157 16.73 -18.11 -29.64
CA GLY A 157 17.23 -18.42 -30.98
C GLY A 157 17.39 -17.19 -31.90
N LEU A 158 17.52 -15.98 -31.34
CA LEU A 158 17.76 -14.76 -32.11
C LEU A 158 19.18 -14.26 -31.87
N THR A 159 19.80 -13.68 -32.90
CA THR A 159 21.09 -12.99 -32.78
C THR A 159 20.85 -11.47 -32.76
N SER A 160 21.40 -10.78 -31.78
CA SER A 160 21.37 -9.31 -31.74
C SER A 160 22.49 -8.72 -32.59
N GLY A 161 22.14 -7.72 -33.41
CA GLY A 161 23.10 -6.93 -34.20
C GLY A 161 23.93 -5.99 -33.34
N ASN A 162 23.35 -5.44 -32.27
CA ASN A 162 24.02 -4.51 -31.37
C ASN A 162 24.41 -5.17 -30.03
N LYS A 163 25.72 -5.33 -29.81
CA LYS A 163 26.29 -5.94 -28.60
C LYS A 163 26.87 -4.92 -27.63
N VAL A 164 26.52 -3.64 -27.79
CA VAL A 164 26.96 -2.53 -26.95
C VAL A 164 25.78 -1.99 -26.16
N PHE A 165 25.96 -1.84 -24.85
CA PHE A 165 24.95 -1.25 -23.99
C PHE A 165 24.80 0.24 -24.31
N LYS A 166 23.62 0.68 -24.74
CA LYS A 166 23.38 2.11 -25.01
C LYS A 166 23.24 2.85 -23.68
N GLU A 167 23.90 3.99 -23.54
CA GLU A 167 23.74 4.89 -22.37
C GLU A 167 22.26 5.23 -22.09
N SER A 168 21.46 5.40 -23.15
CA SER A 168 20.01 5.64 -23.03
C SER A 168 19.21 4.51 -22.36
N TRP A 169 19.75 3.29 -22.30
CA TRP A 169 19.10 2.15 -21.63
C TRP A 169 19.36 2.10 -20.14
N LYS A 170 20.50 2.64 -19.70
CA LYS A 170 20.95 2.59 -18.30
C LYS A 170 19.86 3.01 -17.31
N PRO A 171 19.29 4.24 -17.40
CA PRO A 171 18.28 4.65 -16.43
C PRO A 171 16.99 3.82 -16.52
N ILE A 172 16.64 3.31 -17.70
CA ILE A 172 15.47 2.46 -17.91
C ILE A 172 15.65 1.10 -17.22
N VAL A 173 16.81 0.46 -17.38
CA VAL A 173 17.11 -0.84 -16.74
C VAL A 173 17.21 -0.66 -15.22
N GLU A 174 17.95 0.34 -14.75
CA GLU A 174 18.16 0.58 -13.32
C GLU A 174 16.85 0.79 -12.55
N ASN A 175 15.84 1.43 -13.18
CA ASN A 175 14.59 1.79 -12.52
C ASN A 175 13.40 0.87 -12.87
N LEU A 176 13.33 0.32 -14.09
CA LEU A 176 12.15 -0.41 -14.57
C LEU A 176 12.40 -1.90 -14.83
N ALA A 177 13.66 -2.36 -14.90
CA ALA A 177 14.00 -3.79 -14.88
C ALA A 177 13.95 -4.33 -13.44
N LYS A 178 12.83 -4.06 -12.78
CA LYS A 178 12.50 -4.47 -11.43
C LYS A 178 11.16 -5.21 -11.43
N PRO A 179 11.00 -6.26 -10.60
CA PRO A 179 9.70 -6.89 -10.39
C PRO A 179 8.66 -5.88 -9.92
N THR A 180 7.40 -6.01 -10.34
CA THR A 180 6.31 -5.14 -9.83
C THR A 180 6.20 -5.25 -8.31
N GLU A 181 6.33 -6.44 -7.75
CA GLU A 181 6.36 -6.70 -6.31
C GLU A 181 7.53 -5.98 -5.59
N TYR A 182 8.69 -5.86 -6.24
CA TYR A 182 9.81 -5.07 -5.71
C TYR A 182 9.48 -3.58 -5.71
N LEU A 183 8.98 -3.06 -6.84
CA LEU A 183 8.62 -1.64 -6.96
C LEU A 183 7.59 -1.24 -5.92
N LEU A 184 6.60 -2.09 -5.64
CA LEU A 184 5.60 -1.82 -4.62
C LEU A 184 6.21 -1.62 -3.22
N MET A 185 7.40 -2.13 -2.93
CA MET A 185 8.10 -1.95 -1.64
C MET A 185 9.26 -0.94 -1.68
N ALA A 186 9.62 -0.41 -2.85
CA ALA A 186 10.72 0.53 -3.00
C ALA A 186 10.31 1.98 -2.65
N GLY A 187 11.28 2.87 -2.43
CA GLY A 187 11.03 4.31 -2.28
C GLY A 187 10.15 4.67 -1.07
N GLY A 188 10.41 4.00 0.06
CA GLY A 188 9.87 4.31 1.39
C GLY A 188 10.93 4.01 2.45
N ASP A 189 10.58 4.16 3.73
CA ASP A 189 11.50 3.86 4.84
C ASP A 189 11.50 2.37 5.23
N PHE A 190 12.25 2.00 6.28
CA PHE A 190 12.40 0.60 6.70
C PHE A 190 11.08 -0.13 6.98
N ARG A 191 9.97 0.57 7.22
CA ARG A 191 8.67 -0.05 7.50
C ARG A 191 8.10 -0.78 6.27
N LEU A 192 8.58 -0.46 5.06
CA LEU A 192 8.28 -1.23 3.84
C LEU A 192 9.16 -2.46 3.65
N ASN A 193 10.28 -2.57 4.37
CA ASN A 193 11.17 -3.72 4.26
C ASN A 193 10.40 -5.00 4.61
N ILE A 194 10.64 -6.02 3.80
CA ILE A 194 10.01 -7.32 3.90
C ILE A 194 10.92 -8.26 4.70
N ASP A 195 10.35 -9.00 5.65
CA ASP A 195 11.07 -10.07 6.34
C ASP A 195 11.27 -11.29 5.42
N GLU A 196 12.38 -12.02 5.54
CA GLU A 196 12.71 -13.12 4.62
C GLU A 196 11.92 -14.42 4.86
N VAL A 197 11.11 -14.49 5.93
CA VAL A 197 10.42 -15.71 6.35
C VAL A 197 8.96 -15.66 5.92
N GLU A 198 8.19 -14.72 6.47
CA GLU A 198 6.77 -14.56 6.21
C GLU A 198 6.49 -13.69 4.96
N LEU A 199 7.52 -13.01 4.46
CA LEU A 199 7.46 -12.03 3.39
C LEU A 199 6.49 -10.88 3.70
N LEU A 200 6.41 -10.47 4.98
CA LEU A 200 5.55 -9.39 5.44
C LEU A 200 6.38 -8.16 5.80
N ASN A 201 5.81 -6.98 5.55
CA ASN A 201 6.36 -5.74 6.08
C ASN A 201 5.86 -5.47 7.51
N LYS A 202 6.28 -4.34 8.10
CA LYS A 202 5.84 -3.92 9.45
C LYS A 202 4.33 -3.71 9.58
N TYR A 203 3.57 -3.68 8.48
CA TYR A 203 2.11 -3.60 8.44
C TYR A 203 1.42 -4.95 8.23
N GLY A 204 2.14 -6.07 8.20
CA GLY A 204 1.55 -7.38 7.92
C GLY A 204 1.10 -7.55 6.46
N CYS A 205 1.67 -6.76 5.54
CA CYS A 205 1.33 -6.77 4.12
C CYS A 205 2.44 -7.42 3.29
N ARG A 206 2.06 -8.11 2.21
CA ARG A 206 2.98 -8.69 1.21
C ARG A 206 3.13 -7.76 -0.01
N PRO A 207 4.25 -7.86 -0.75
CA PRO A 207 4.47 -7.10 -1.98
C PRO A 207 3.66 -7.60 -3.19
N PHE A 208 2.94 -8.71 -3.02
CA PHE A 208 2.11 -9.37 -4.03
C PHE A 208 0.78 -9.84 -3.38
N PRO A 209 -0.20 -10.28 -4.19
CA PRO A 209 -1.50 -10.70 -3.67
C PRO A 209 -1.42 -11.83 -2.64
N ARG A 210 -2.23 -11.72 -1.58
CA ARG A 210 -2.30 -12.69 -0.46
C ARG A 210 -3.73 -13.24 -0.30
N PRO A 211 -4.22 -14.07 -1.24
CA PRO A 211 -5.60 -14.57 -1.24
C PRO A 211 -5.90 -15.57 -0.11
N ASP A 212 -4.87 -16.12 0.52
CA ASP A 212 -4.99 -17.08 1.64
C ASP A 212 -5.34 -16.41 2.98
N ALA A 213 -5.26 -15.07 3.08
CA ALA A 213 -5.55 -14.33 4.31
C ALA A 213 -6.88 -13.57 4.24
N PHE A 214 -7.74 -13.77 5.25
CA PHE A 214 -8.92 -12.94 5.45
C PHE A 214 -8.48 -11.55 5.91
N THR A 215 -8.83 -10.52 5.14
CA THR A 215 -8.21 -9.20 5.31
C THR A 215 -9.24 -8.09 5.57
N PHE A 216 -9.24 -7.57 6.80
CA PHE A 216 -10.05 -6.44 7.25
C PHE A 216 -9.21 -5.38 7.99
N ALA A 217 -7.97 -5.20 7.54
CA ALA A 217 -6.95 -4.31 8.11
C ALA A 217 -6.95 -2.89 7.50
N SER A 218 -8.01 -2.49 6.80
CA SER A 218 -8.11 -1.24 6.01
C SER A 218 -8.02 0.05 6.83
N SER A 219 -7.96 -0.01 8.17
CA SER A 219 -7.62 1.14 9.04
C SER A 219 -6.11 1.33 9.22
N THR A 220 -5.30 0.38 8.72
CA THR A 220 -3.84 0.36 8.80
C THR A 220 -3.22 0.23 7.41
N ALA A 221 -3.27 -0.96 6.80
CA ALA A 221 -2.85 -1.25 5.44
C ALA A 221 -3.30 -2.66 5.02
N THR A 222 -3.32 -2.93 3.71
CA THR A 222 -3.71 -4.22 3.14
C THR A 222 -2.77 -4.60 1.99
N SER A 223 -2.46 -5.89 1.82
CA SER A 223 -1.73 -6.38 0.64
C SER A 223 -2.48 -6.04 -0.64
N VAL A 224 -1.74 -5.75 -1.72
CA VAL A 224 -2.28 -5.47 -3.05
C VAL A 224 -3.22 -6.60 -3.52
N SER A 225 -4.30 -6.27 -4.21
CA SER A 225 -5.22 -7.28 -4.78
C SER A 225 -4.62 -7.90 -6.05
N ASN A 226 -5.11 -9.08 -6.45
CA ASN A 226 -4.75 -9.67 -7.75
C ASN A 226 -5.06 -8.71 -8.91
N PHE A 227 -6.22 -8.04 -8.84
CA PHE A 227 -6.67 -7.14 -9.91
C PHE A 227 -5.77 -5.90 -10.02
N ALA A 228 -5.46 -5.25 -8.90
CA ALA A 228 -4.60 -4.06 -8.87
C ALA A 228 -3.14 -4.40 -9.22
N PHE A 229 -2.64 -5.56 -8.78
CA PHE A 229 -1.31 -6.04 -9.12
C PHE A 229 -1.16 -6.25 -10.64
N ASP A 230 -2.08 -7.00 -11.25
CA ASP A 230 -2.10 -7.26 -12.69
C ASP A 230 -2.18 -5.97 -13.51
N LYS A 231 -2.96 -4.98 -13.05
CA LYS A 231 -3.08 -3.69 -13.72
C LYS A 231 -1.82 -2.85 -13.58
N THR A 232 -1.15 -2.92 -12.43
CA THR A 232 0.09 -2.19 -12.16
C THR A 232 1.26 -2.74 -12.96
N ASP A 233 1.36 -4.06 -13.10
CA ASP A 233 2.39 -4.67 -13.94
C ASP A 233 2.20 -4.33 -15.44
N LYS A 234 0.94 -4.22 -15.89
CA LYS A 234 0.63 -3.69 -17.23
C LYS A 234 1.03 -2.23 -17.38
N THR A 235 0.80 -1.40 -16.37
CA THR A 235 1.27 0.00 -16.37
C THR A 235 2.79 0.09 -16.44
N ARG A 236 3.52 -0.74 -15.68
CA ARG A 236 5.00 -0.85 -15.77
C ARG A 236 5.44 -1.20 -17.18
N SER A 237 4.78 -2.15 -17.82
CA SER A 237 5.07 -2.55 -19.22
C SER A 237 4.88 -1.40 -20.21
N ILE A 238 3.81 -0.61 -20.05
CA ILE A 238 3.55 0.58 -20.88
C ILE A 238 4.63 1.64 -20.65
N LEU A 239 5.05 1.84 -19.39
CA LEU A 239 6.08 2.80 -19.04
C LEU A 239 7.45 2.43 -19.61
N ILE A 240 7.82 1.14 -19.59
CA ILE A 240 9.04 0.64 -20.24
C ILE A 240 9.01 0.96 -21.73
N LYS A 241 7.90 0.63 -22.40
CA LYS A 241 7.69 0.90 -23.82
C LYS A 241 7.82 2.40 -24.14
N ASN A 242 7.14 3.25 -23.38
CA ASN A 242 7.22 4.70 -23.57
C ASN A 242 8.64 5.21 -23.36
N SER A 243 9.34 4.72 -22.32
CA SER A 243 10.72 5.12 -22.02
C SER A 243 11.70 4.76 -23.14
N LEU A 244 11.54 3.57 -23.75
CA LEU A 244 12.34 3.14 -24.90
C LEU A 244 12.04 3.91 -26.20
N LYS A 245 10.88 4.55 -26.27
CA LYS A 245 10.41 5.31 -27.44
C LYS A 245 10.71 6.81 -27.34
N ASN A 246 10.37 7.40 -26.20
CA ASN A 246 10.35 8.85 -25.99
C ASN A 246 11.49 9.34 -25.09
N GLY A 247 12.27 8.43 -24.50
CA GLY A 247 13.27 8.75 -23.49
C GLY A 247 12.74 8.61 -22.06
N PHE A 248 13.67 8.35 -21.14
CA PHE A 248 13.40 8.00 -19.75
C PHE A 248 12.76 9.13 -18.95
N GLU A 249 13.38 10.32 -18.92
CA GLU A 249 12.94 11.45 -18.10
C GLU A 249 11.57 11.97 -18.53
N THR A 250 11.37 12.17 -19.84
CA THR A 250 10.09 12.60 -20.41
C THR A 250 8.98 11.62 -20.07
N SER A 251 9.19 10.33 -20.33
CA SER A 251 8.17 9.30 -20.06
C SER A 251 7.81 9.19 -18.58
N THR A 252 8.75 9.42 -17.69
CA THR A 252 8.52 9.35 -16.25
C THR A 252 7.81 10.57 -15.72
N THR A 253 8.16 11.75 -16.22
CA THR A 253 7.45 13.00 -15.93
C THR A 253 6.00 12.92 -16.39
N ASP A 254 5.78 12.49 -17.64
CA ASP A 254 4.44 12.26 -18.19
C ASP A 254 3.63 11.26 -17.36
N PHE A 255 4.27 10.21 -16.85
CA PHE A 255 3.61 9.22 -16.00
C PHE A 255 3.22 9.77 -14.63
N SER A 256 4.10 10.54 -13.98
CA SER A 256 3.79 11.21 -12.71
C SER A 256 2.60 12.17 -12.88
N GLU A 257 2.61 13.00 -13.92
CA GLU A 257 1.51 13.92 -14.22
C GLU A 257 0.22 13.19 -14.58
N LEU A 258 0.29 12.10 -15.36
CA LEU A 258 -0.87 11.26 -15.65
C LEU A 258 -1.52 10.71 -14.36
N LEU A 259 -0.72 10.28 -13.38
CA LEU A 259 -1.25 9.83 -12.09
C LEU A 259 -1.94 10.97 -11.34
N LYS A 260 -1.37 12.17 -11.31
CA LYS A 260 -2.02 13.35 -10.71
C LYS A 260 -3.34 13.67 -11.42
N THR A 261 -3.38 13.66 -12.75
CA THR A 261 -4.60 13.84 -13.55
C THR A 261 -5.65 12.77 -13.25
N ASN A 262 -5.26 11.50 -13.13
CA ASN A 262 -6.19 10.43 -12.78
C ASN A 262 -6.78 10.63 -11.38
N LEU A 263 -5.97 11.04 -10.42
CA LEU A 263 -6.43 11.36 -9.07
C LEU A 263 -7.42 12.53 -9.05
N ARG A 264 -7.14 13.59 -9.83
CA ARG A 264 -8.08 14.70 -10.05
C ARG A 264 -9.41 14.21 -10.60
N LYS A 265 -9.38 13.36 -11.62
CA LYS A 265 -10.58 12.79 -12.24
C LYS A 265 -11.40 11.95 -11.27
N ILE A 266 -10.76 11.09 -10.49
CA ILE A 266 -11.42 10.21 -9.50
C ILE A 266 -12.18 11.05 -8.47
N PHE A 267 -11.54 12.09 -7.93
CA PHE A 267 -12.16 12.96 -6.93
C PHE A 267 -12.89 14.18 -7.51
N LYS A 268 -12.96 14.28 -8.85
CA LYS A 268 -13.54 15.39 -9.61
C LYS A 268 -13.05 16.75 -9.09
N LEU A 269 -11.73 16.86 -8.92
CA LEU A 269 -11.07 18.07 -8.43
C LEU A 269 -11.04 19.15 -9.51
N ASN A 270 -11.00 20.41 -9.09
CA ASN A 270 -10.69 21.51 -10.00
C ASN A 270 -9.23 21.38 -10.47
N GLU A 271 -8.97 21.62 -11.77
CA GLU A 271 -7.63 21.61 -12.36
C GLU A 271 -6.66 22.56 -11.66
N ALA A 272 -7.17 23.67 -11.08
CA ALA A 272 -6.36 24.64 -10.34
C ALA A 272 -5.93 24.18 -8.94
N CYS A 273 -6.44 23.05 -8.43
CA CYS A 273 -5.86 22.42 -7.23
C CYS A 273 -4.45 21.92 -7.58
N GLU A 274 -3.58 21.69 -6.61
CA GLU A 274 -2.28 21.05 -6.87
C GLU A 274 -2.09 19.79 -6.05
N ILE A 275 -1.28 18.86 -6.55
CA ILE A 275 -1.05 17.56 -5.90
C ILE A 275 0.43 17.32 -5.70
N ILE A 276 0.81 17.01 -4.47
CA ILE A 276 2.12 16.44 -4.13
C ILE A 276 1.94 14.96 -3.83
N PHE A 277 2.73 14.10 -4.46
CA PHE A 277 2.86 12.72 -4.01
C PHE A 277 3.84 12.62 -2.85
N SER A 278 3.52 11.75 -1.91
CA SER A 278 4.26 11.58 -0.67
C SER A 278 4.46 10.10 -0.37
N PRO A 279 5.64 9.67 0.11
CA PRO A 279 5.84 8.29 0.50
C PRO A 279 4.87 7.83 1.59
N SER A 280 4.51 8.65 2.57
CA SER A 280 3.59 8.26 3.64
C SER A 280 2.81 9.45 4.21
N GLY A 281 1.83 9.18 5.08
CA GLY A 281 1.13 10.25 5.80
C GLY A 281 2.06 11.06 6.72
N THR A 282 3.14 10.46 7.25
CA THR A 282 4.13 11.18 8.07
C THR A 282 5.03 12.07 7.20
N ASP A 283 5.43 11.59 6.03
CA ASP A 283 6.13 12.40 5.04
C ASP A 283 5.26 13.58 4.56
N SER A 284 3.95 13.38 4.38
CA SER A 284 3.01 14.47 4.09
C SER A 284 3.01 15.53 5.20
N SER A 285 3.10 15.14 6.48
CA SER A 285 3.23 16.11 7.58
C SER A 285 4.54 16.91 7.49
N LEU A 286 5.65 16.29 7.07
CA LEU A 286 6.91 17.00 6.85
C LEU A 286 6.82 17.99 5.68
N GLN A 287 6.17 17.60 4.58
CA GLN A 287 5.90 18.49 3.45
C GLN A 287 5.03 19.70 3.86
N ILE A 288 4.00 19.47 4.70
CA ILE A 288 3.20 20.56 5.28
C ILE A 288 4.07 21.50 6.13
N ALA A 289 4.91 20.93 7.01
CA ALA A 289 5.81 21.72 7.85
C ALA A 289 6.73 22.60 7.00
N ALA A 290 7.35 22.02 5.97
CA ALA A 290 8.21 22.70 5.03
C ALA A 290 7.52 23.82 4.26
N ILE A 291 6.32 23.58 3.73
CA ILE A 291 5.54 24.60 3.02
C ILE A 291 5.16 25.73 3.98
N THR A 292 4.79 25.40 5.22
CA THR A 292 4.48 26.41 6.23
C THR A 292 5.66 27.35 6.48
N GLN A 293 6.90 26.84 6.47
CA GLN A 293 8.11 27.65 6.67
C GLN A 293 8.27 28.76 5.62
N ILE A 294 7.77 28.57 4.40
CA ILE A 294 8.00 29.49 3.28
C ILE A 294 6.82 30.42 2.99
N ILE A 295 5.60 30.07 3.42
CA ILE A 295 4.39 30.87 3.15
C ILE A 295 4.13 31.97 4.19
N THR A 296 4.86 31.98 5.31
CA THR A 296 4.70 32.96 6.38
C THR A 296 6.03 33.27 7.06
N ASP A 297 6.28 34.55 7.33
CA ASP A 297 7.44 34.97 8.13
C ASP A 297 7.15 34.97 9.64
N LYS A 298 5.87 34.87 10.05
CA LYS A 298 5.47 34.78 11.46
C LYS A 298 6.00 33.51 12.12
N GLU A 299 6.19 33.55 13.44
CA GLU A 299 6.37 32.34 14.25
C GLU A 299 5.18 31.38 14.07
N ILE A 300 5.47 30.09 14.00
CA ILE A 300 4.50 29.05 13.65
C ILE A 300 4.15 28.23 14.89
N THR A 301 2.85 27.99 15.08
CA THR A 301 2.37 26.99 16.03
C THR A 301 1.48 25.99 15.31
N HIS A 302 1.86 24.73 15.35
CA HIS A 302 1.01 23.62 14.92
C HIS A 302 0.07 23.22 16.06
N VAL A 303 -1.24 23.18 15.78
CA VAL A 303 -2.25 22.59 16.68
C VAL A 303 -2.63 21.23 16.12
N LEU A 304 -2.10 20.16 16.73
CA LEU A 304 -2.27 18.78 16.30
C LEU A 304 -3.40 18.12 17.09
N VAL A 305 -4.58 18.07 16.48
CA VAL A 305 -5.75 17.35 17.01
C VAL A 305 -5.57 15.85 16.79
N ALA A 306 -6.07 15.04 17.71
CA ALA A 306 -5.94 13.58 17.72
C ALA A 306 -4.47 13.10 17.79
N SER A 307 -3.63 13.81 18.53
CA SER A 307 -2.18 13.56 18.56
C SER A 307 -1.79 12.12 18.98
N ASP A 308 -2.63 11.45 19.78
CA ASP A 308 -2.56 10.05 20.22
C ASP A 308 -3.01 9.04 19.14
N GLU A 309 -3.74 9.50 18.12
CA GLU A 309 -4.27 8.68 17.03
C GLU A 309 -3.74 9.05 15.64
N THR A 310 -2.71 9.87 15.57
CA THR A 310 -1.91 10.10 14.35
C THR A 310 -0.76 9.08 14.22
N GLY A 311 0.06 9.20 13.17
CA GLY A 311 1.30 8.44 13.05
C GLY A 311 2.34 8.90 14.09
N SER A 312 3.09 7.97 14.68
CA SER A 312 4.07 8.27 15.76
C SER A 312 5.13 9.31 15.35
N GLY A 313 5.47 9.38 14.06
CA GLY A 313 6.42 10.34 13.53
C GLY A 313 5.86 11.74 13.25
N VAL A 314 4.54 11.94 13.26
CA VAL A 314 3.90 13.21 12.83
C VAL A 314 4.36 14.40 13.69
N SER A 315 4.45 14.21 15.01
CA SER A 315 4.92 15.29 15.90
C SER A 315 6.35 15.73 15.59
N ALA A 316 7.24 14.80 15.27
CA ALA A 316 8.63 15.13 14.91
C ALA A 316 8.69 15.79 13.53
N ALA A 317 7.97 15.24 12.54
CA ALA A 317 7.88 15.79 11.20
C ALA A 317 7.39 17.25 11.19
N LEU A 318 6.36 17.57 11.98
CA LEU A 318 5.84 18.95 12.10
C LEU A 318 6.84 19.93 12.73
N LYS A 319 7.77 19.44 13.56
CA LYS A 319 8.85 20.23 14.14
C LYS A 319 10.07 20.36 13.24
N GLY A 320 10.04 19.78 12.02
CA GLY A 320 11.21 19.73 11.16
C GLY A 320 12.30 18.78 11.69
N CYS A 321 11.92 17.74 12.44
CA CYS A 321 12.84 16.74 12.96
C CYS A 321 12.71 15.42 12.18
N HIS A 322 13.83 14.71 12.06
CA HIS A 322 13.87 13.34 11.55
C HIS A 322 12.97 12.41 12.37
N PHE A 323 12.04 11.69 11.73
CA PHE A 323 11.03 10.88 12.42
C PHE A 323 11.27 9.36 12.35
N GLU A 324 12.22 8.92 11.53
CA GLU A 324 12.77 7.56 11.50
C GLU A 324 14.29 7.62 11.38
N ASN A 325 14.97 6.48 11.12
CA ASN A 325 16.43 6.42 10.94
C ASN A 325 16.86 6.33 9.45
N ASN A 326 15.90 6.32 8.54
CA ASN A 326 16.14 6.41 7.11
C ASN A 326 15.02 7.21 6.41
N THR A 327 15.39 7.84 5.30
CA THR A 327 14.43 8.55 4.45
C THR A 327 13.88 7.66 3.33
N ALA A 328 12.85 8.12 2.62
CA ALA A 328 12.33 7.43 1.45
C ALA A 328 13.31 7.37 0.26
N LEU A 329 14.32 8.25 0.25
CA LEU A 329 15.45 8.23 -0.68
C LEU A 329 16.64 7.41 -0.15
N ASN A 330 16.43 6.65 0.94
CA ASN A 330 17.40 5.75 1.56
C ASN A 330 18.64 6.45 2.16
N PHE A 331 18.53 7.73 2.54
CA PHE A 331 19.59 8.38 3.32
C PHE A 331 19.54 7.91 4.78
N PRO A 332 20.68 7.50 5.36
CA PRO A 332 20.77 7.22 6.80
C PRO A 332 20.75 8.54 7.58
N ILE A 333 19.87 8.62 8.58
CA ILE A 333 19.64 9.83 9.39
C ILE A 333 19.34 9.40 10.84
N THR A 334 19.46 10.32 11.80
CA THR A 334 19.21 10.02 13.21
C THR A 334 17.84 10.51 13.64
N LYS A 335 16.98 9.60 14.10
CA LYS A 335 15.65 9.95 14.61
C LYS A 335 15.73 10.96 15.75
N GLY A 336 14.97 12.05 15.62
CA GLY A 336 14.85 13.12 16.62
C GLY A 336 15.72 14.34 16.34
N GLU A 337 16.76 14.23 15.50
CA GLU A 337 17.59 15.38 15.13
C GLU A 337 16.83 16.40 14.27
N GLN A 338 17.17 17.68 14.42
CA GLN A 338 16.58 18.78 13.65
C GLN A 338 17.16 18.81 12.24
N MET A 339 16.29 18.95 11.23
CA MET A 339 16.69 19.05 9.84
C MET A 339 17.23 20.44 9.51
N GLU A 340 18.28 20.49 8.69
CA GLU A 340 18.89 21.74 8.26
C GLU A 340 17.89 22.66 7.55
N GLY A 341 17.86 23.94 7.94
CA GLY A 341 17.02 24.97 7.31
C GLY A 341 15.59 25.09 7.84
N PHE A 342 15.17 24.25 8.78
CA PHE A 342 13.89 24.46 9.49
C PHE A 342 14.07 25.48 10.62
N ARG A 343 13.18 26.49 10.67
CA ARG A 343 13.05 27.36 11.85
C ARG A 343 12.26 26.65 12.94
N ASP A 344 12.53 27.02 14.19
CA ASP A 344 11.82 26.47 15.34
C ASP A 344 10.32 26.80 15.27
N VAL A 345 9.51 25.85 15.73
CA VAL A 345 8.05 25.94 15.76
C VAL A 345 7.50 25.38 17.07
N ASP A 346 6.35 25.89 17.49
CA ASP A 346 5.61 25.29 18.60
C ASP A 346 4.63 24.22 18.11
N LEU A 347 4.39 23.23 18.97
CA LEU A 347 3.46 22.14 18.71
C LEU A 347 2.58 21.92 19.93
N ILE A 348 1.30 22.27 19.81
CA ILE A 348 0.27 21.97 20.79
C ILE A 348 -0.39 20.65 20.40
N LYS A 349 -0.35 19.66 21.30
CA LYS A 349 -0.92 18.33 21.10
C LYS A 349 -2.25 18.23 21.83
N ILE A 350 -3.31 17.90 21.11
CA ILE A 350 -4.65 17.69 21.67
C ILE A 350 -5.01 16.21 21.44
N PRO A 351 -4.83 15.32 22.43
CA PRO A 351 -5.21 13.92 22.31
C PRO A 351 -6.73 13.76 22.31
N PHE A 352 -7.26 12.66 21.77
CA PHE A 352 -8.67 12.31 21.90
C PHE A 352 -9.02 11.86 23.31
N ARG A 353 -8.07 11.20 23.98
CA ARG A 353 -8.29 10.62 25.30
C ARG A 353 -7.68 11.46 26.41
N ASP A 354 -8.30 11.42 27.57
CA ASP A 354 -7.76 11.99 28.80
C ASP A 354 -6.67 11.08 29.41
N GLU A 355 -6.10 11.51 30.53
CA GLU A 355 -5.08 10.76 31.25
C GLU A 355 -5.56 9.41 31.79
N LYS A 356 -6.88 9.22 31.93
CA LYS A 356 -7.51 7.96 32.36
C LYS A 356 -7.87 7.05 31.19
N GLY A 357 -7.65 7.47 29.95
CA GLY A 357 -7.98 6.71 28.74
C GLY A 357 -9.40 6.92 28.23
N GLN A 358 -10.20 7.78 28.86
CA GLN A 358 -11.57 8.04 28.44
C GLN A 358 -11.57 8.96 27.22
N LEU A 359 -12.44 8.67 26.27
CA LEU A 359 -12.66 9.54 25.11
C LEU A 359 -13.29 10.85 25.59
N LYS A 360 -12.66 11.98 25.29
CA LYS A 360 -13.21 13.29 25.63
C LYS A 360 -14.47 13.58 24.82
N SER A 361 -15.41 14.34 25.41
CA SER A 361 -16.59 14.79 24.67
C SER A 361 -16.20 15.75 23.55
N THR A 362 -17.06 15.86 22.54
CA THR A 362 -16.89 16.80 21.43
C THR A 362 -16.73 18.24 21.93
N GLU A 363 -17.51 18.64 22.92
CA GLU A 363 -17.50 19.99 23.50
C GLU A 363 -16.18 20.28 24.24
N ALA A 364 -15.64 19.30 24.95
CA ALA A 364 -14.37 19.42 25.64
C ALA A 364 -13.22 19.59 24.64
N LEU A 365 -13.17 18.74 23.60
CA LEU A 365 -12.20 18.84 22.51
C LEU A 365 -12.29 20.19 21.78
N ASP A 366 -13.50 20.59 21.40
CA ASP A 366 -13.72 21.86 20.71
C ASP A 366 -13.25 23.06 21.54
N LYS A 367 -13.50 23.04 22.85
CA LYS A 367 -13.03 24.08 23.78
C LYS A 367 -11.50 24.11 23.87
N GLU A 368 -10.84 22.96 23.97
CA GLU A 368 -9.38 22.87 23.98
C GLU A 368 -8.77 23.43 22.68
N VAL A 369 -9.31 23.03 21.52
CA VAL A 369 -8.85 23.51 20.21
C VAL A 369 -9.07 25.02 20.09
N PHE A 370 -10.24 25.53 20.46
CA PHE A 370 -10.55 26.96 20.37
C PHE A 370 -9.63 27.79 21.28
N THR A 371 -9.36 27.30 22.49
CA THR A 371 -8.45 27.94 23.45
C THR A 371 -7.03 27.99 22.90
N ALA A 372 -6.50 26.85 22.43
CA ALA A 372 -5.16 26.77 21.85
C ALA A 372 -4.96 27.74 20.68
N ILE A 373 -5.95 27.85 19.78
CA ILE A 373 -5.91 28.76 18.63
C ILE A 373 -6.01 30.22 19.09
N SER A 374 -6.95 30.53 20.00
CA SER A 374 -7.15 31.88 20.51
C SER A 374 -5.91 32.41 21.22
N ASP A 375 -5.27 31.60 22.06
CA ASP A 375 -4.07 31.99 22.80
C ASP A 375 -2.86 32.13 21.87
N THR A 376 -2.73 31.24 20.88
CA THR A 376 -1.70 31.39 19.82
C THR A 376 -1.91 32.67 19.01
N ASN A 377 -3.16 33.01 18.68
CA ASN A 377 -3.46 34.23 17.92
C ASN A 377 -3.15 35.51 18.71
N LYS A 378 -3.37 35.51 20.04
CA LYS A 378 -2.98 36.64 20.91
C LYS A 378 -1.47 36.91 20.88
N LEU A 379 -0.66 35.88 20.64
CA LEU A 379 0.80 35.99 20.46
C LEU A 379 1.18 36.48 19.05
N GLY A 380 0.22 36.73 18.16
CA GLY A 380 0.46 37.21 16.78
C GLY A 380 0.98 36.15 15.82
N ARG A 381 1.05 34.88 16.25
CA ARG A 381 1.63 33.75 15.53
C ARG A 381 0.74 33.20 14.42
N HIS A 382 1.34 32.49 13.48
CA HIS A 382 0.61 31.75 12.45
C HIS A 382 0.20 30.37 12.97
N VAL A 383 -1.09 30.08 12.94
CA VAL A 383 -1.68 28.81 13.38
C VAL A 383 -1.74 27.84 12.22
N VAL A 384 -1.25 26.62 12.40
CA VAL A 384 -1.55 25.51 11.49
C VAL A 384 -2.40 24.48 12.23
N LEU A 385 -3.70 24.48 11.94
CA LEU A 385 -4.65 23.56 12.56
C LEU A 385 -4.71 22.26 11.75
N HIS A 386 -4.34 21.15 12.40
CA HIS A 386 -4.50 19.80 11.84
C HIS A 386 -5.80 19.20 12.35
N VAL A 387 -6.82 19.18 11.50
CA VAL A 387 -8.14 18.59 11.73
C VAL A 387 -8.08 17.11 11.43
N MET A 388 -8.56 16.28 12.36
CA MET A 388 -8.70 14.84 12.15
C MET A 388 -10.06 14.55 11.51
N ASP A 389 -10.07 14.14 10.24
CA ASP A 389 -11.31 13.74 9.56
C ASP A 389 -11.78 12.37 10.01
N HIS A 390 -10.89 11.37 10.01
CA HIS A 390 -11.16 10.03 10.54
C HIS A 390 -9.87 9.45 11.12
N SER A 391 -9.89 9.19 12.42
CA SER A 391 -8.76 8.60 13.13
C SER A 391 -8.64 7.10 12.89
N LYS A 392 -7.55 6.50 13.39
CA LYS A 392 -7.34 5.03 13.33
C LYS A 392 -8.36 4.22 14.14
N LEU A 393 -9.10 4.87 15.06
CA LEU A 393 -10.22 4.30 15.82
C LEU A 393 -11.59 4.84 15.35
N GLY A 394 -11.62 5.70 14.32
CA GLY A 394 -12.85 6.18 13.70
C GLY A 394 -13.48 7.42 14.35
N TYR A 395 -12.70 8.25 15.03
CA TYR A 395 -13.16 9.53 15.59
C TYR A 395 -12.82 10.71 14.68
N GLN A 396 -13.57 11.82 14.83
CA GLN A 396 -13.39 13.06 14.08
C GLN A 396 -13.32 14.23 15.07
N SER A 397 -12.45 15.22 14.81
CA SER A 397 -12.36 16.45 15.62
C SER A 397 -11.49 17.50 14.92
N PRO A 398 -11.75 18.80 15.11
CA PRO A 398 -12.86 19.41 15.86
C PRO A 398 -14.21 19.29 15.13
N SER A 399 -15.29 19.69 15.79
CA SER A 399 -16.63 19.67 15.21
C SER A 399 -16.81 20.74 14.12
N LYS A 400 -17.82 20.55 13.27
CA LYS A 400 -18.21 21.56 12.26
C LYS A 400 -18.59 22.91 12.91
N LYS A 401 -19.19 22.88 14.10
CA LYS A 401 -19.56 24.09 14.85
C LYS A 401 -18.32 24.85 15.29
N MET A 402 -17.35 24.16 15.89
CA MET A 402 -16.08 24.76 16.29
C MET A 402 -15.34 25.41 15.11
N MET A 403 -15.31 24.74 13.95
CA MET A 403 -14.73 25.31 12.74
C MET A 403 -15.44 26.60 12.27
N GLN A 404 -16.75 26.74 12.53
CA GLN A 404 -17.48 27.98 12.26
C GLN A 404 -17.15 29.05 13.30
N ASP A 405 -17.03 28.68 14.58
CA ASP A 405 -16.71 29.59 15.68
C ASP A 405 -15.34 30.27 15.48
N LEU A 406 -14.39 29.61 14.82
CA LEU A 406 -13.08 30.21 14.47
C LEU A 406 -13.20 31.48 13.60
N LYS A 407 -14.28 31.65 12.84
CA LYS A 407 -14.51 32.87 12.04
C LYS A 407 -14.76 34.10 12.89
N SER A 408 -15.09 33.94 14.18
CA SER A 408 -15.28 35.04 15.12
C SER A 408 -13.97 35.64 15.65
N ILE A 409 -12.84 34.95 15.47
CA ILE A 409 -11.53 35.42 15.93
C ILE A 409 -10.99 36.45 14.94
N LYS A 410 -10.81 37.70 15.42
CA LYS A 410 -10.26 38.80 14.61
C LYS A 410 -8.79 38.58 14.26
N ASP A 411 -8.42 38.98 13.04
CA ASP A 411 -7.05 38.98 12.51
C ASP A 411 -6.32 37.62 12.57
N LEU A 412 -7.10 36.52 12.58
CA LEU A 412 -6.58 35.16 12.67
C LEU A 412 -5.74 34.79 11.43
N SER A 413 -4.44 34.60 11.64
CA SER A 413 -3.54 34.05 10.62
C SER A 413 -3.48 32.53 10.76
N MET A 414 -4.14 31.81 9.86
CA MET A 414 -4.28 30.35 9.98
C MET A 414 -4.28 29.62 8.64
N GLN A 415 -3.68 28.44 8.60
CA GLN A 415 -3.88 27.42 7.58
C GLN A 415 -4.51 26.17 8.22
N VAL A 416 -5.54 25.61 7.57
CA VAL A 416 -6.19 24.37 8.00
C VAL A 416 -5.71 23.22 7.13
N ILE A 417 -5.34 22.12 7.78
CA ILE A 417 -4.97 20.84 7.18
C ILE A 417 -6.02 19.82 7.60
N ILE A 418 -6.62 19.12 6.66
CA ILE A 418 -7.48 17.98 6.92
C ILE A 418 -6.64 16.70 6.82
N ASP A 419 -6.40 16.04 7.95
CA ASP A 419 -5.91 14.67 7.98
C ASP A 419 -7.06 13.72 7.59
N ALA A 420 -7.14 13.44 6.30
CA ALA A 420 -8.04 12.45 5.71
C ALA A 420 -7.25 11.19 5.29
N ALA A 421 -6.22 10.82 6.05
CA ALA A 421 -5.38 9.68 5.71
C ALA A 421 -6.15 8.34 5.72
N GLN A 422 -7.29 8.23 6.41
CA GLN A 422 -8.19 7.06 6.30
C GLN A 422 -8.95 7.01 4.97
N LEU A 423 -9.17 8.18 4.35
CA LEU A 423 -9.83 8.37 3.05
C LEU A 423 -11.21 7.68 2.96
N ARG A 424 -11.96 7.71 4.07
CA ARG A 424 -13.35 7.25 4.19
C ARG A 424 -14.30 8.39 3.80
N LEU A 425 -14.10 8.91 2.59
CA LEU A 425 -14.73 10.13 2.06
C LEU A 425 -15.24 9.91 0.64
N ASP A 426 -16.33 10.59 0.29
CA ASP A 426 -16.78 10.70 -1.09
C ASP A 426 -16.11 11.91 -1.78
N PRO A 427 -16.07 11.95 -3.13
CA PRO A 427 -15.47 13.06 -3.87
C PRO A 427 -15.99 14.44 -3.47
N SER A 428 -17.28 14.56 -3.13
CA SER A 428 -17.91 15.79 -2.68
C SER A 428 -17.32 16.32 -1.37
N ASP A 429 -16.93 15.45 -0.44
CA ASP A 429 -16.31 15.85 0.83
C ASP A 429 -14.95 16.53 0.59
N ILE A 430 -14.11 15.92 -0.26
CA ILE A 430 -12.79 16.44 -0.60
C ILE A 430 -12.93 17.79 -1.32
N GLN A 431 -13.85 17.89 -2.30
CA GLN A 431 -14.13 19.14 -2.99
C GLN A 431 -14.60 20.24 -2.02
N ASN A 432 -15.46 19.90 -1.06
CA ASN A 432 -15.92 20.85 -0.06
C ASN A 432 -14.75 21.37 0.81
N TYR A 433 -13.82 20.51 1.21
CA TYR A 433 -12.62 20.95 1.93
C TYR A 433 -11.75 21.90 1.12
N LEU A 434 -11.46 21.54 -0.13
CA LEU A 434 -10.64 22.37 -1.01
C LEU A 434 -11.32 23.72 -1.30
N LYS A 435 -12.64 23.73 -1.48
CA LYS A 435 -13.42 24.97 -1.67
C LYS A 435 -13.33 25.91 -0.46
N ASN A 436 -13.20 25.36 0.75
CA ASN A 436 -12.99 26.16 1.97
C ASN A 436 -11.52 26.60 2.16
N GLY A 437 -10.63 26.31 1.21
CA GLY A 437 -9.21 26.68 1.28
C GLY A 437 -8.38 25.77 2.20
N TYR A 438 -8.87 24.57 2.51
CA TYR A 438 -8.15 23.63 3.35
C TYR A 438 -7.27 22.70 2.50
N ILE A 439 -6.06 22.40 2.98
CA ILE A 439 -5.19 21.37 2.38
C ILE A 439 -5.69 20.01 2.86
N VAL A 440 -5.73 19.01 1.98
CA VAL A 440 -6.20 17.65 2.33
C VAL A 440 -5.05 16.66 2.22
N SER A 441 -4.73 15.97 3.31
CA SER A 441 -3.78 14.85 3.34
C SER A 441 -4.52 13.54 3.18
N ILE A 442 -4.11 12.70 2.23
CA ILE A 442 -4.79 11.44 1.92
C ILE A 442 -3.80 10.28 1.81
N THR A 443 -4.29 9.05 1.91
CA THR A 443 -3.51 7.86 1.53
C THR A 443 -4.34 6.87 0.73
N GLY A 444 -3.71 6.21 -0.25
CA GLY A 444 -4.32 5.14 -1.02
C GLY A 444 -4.42 3.80 -0.27
N SER A 445 -3.64 3.64 0.80
CA SER A 445 -3.39 2.33 1.42
C SER A 445 -4.37 1.86 2.47
N LYS A 446 -5.35 2.69 2.85
CA LYS A 446 -6.28 2.42 3.95
C LYS A 446 -7.62 1.94 3.42
N PHE A 447 -8.65 2.79 3.42
CA PHE A 447 -9.99 2.41 2.96
C PHE A 447 -9.99 1.82 1.55
N PHE A 448 -9.26 2.44 0.61
CA PHE A 448 -9.19 1.98 -0.78
C PHE A 448 -8.29 0.76 -1.01
N THR A 449 -7.66 0.21 0.03
CA THR A 449 -6.89 -1.04 -0.01
C THR A 449 -5.75 -1.09 -1.04
N GLY A 450 -5.20 0.08 -1.39
CA GLY A 450 -3.94 0.15 -2.11
C GLY A 450 -2.76 -0.33 -1.26
N PRO A 451 -1.57 -0.50 -1.86
CA PRO A 451 -0.37 -0.85 -1.11
C PRO A 451 0.04 0.25 -0.11
N PRO A 452 0.64 -0.12 1.05
CA PRO A 452 1.14 0.83 2.05
C PRO A 452 2.17 1.78 1.45
N TYR A 453 2.29 3.01 1.97
CA TYR A 453 3.17 4.08 1.45
C TYR A 453 2.70 4.75 0.15
N SER A 454 1.40 5.03 0.06
CA SER A 454 0.79 5.81 -1.02
C SER A 454 0.17 7.09 -0.45
N GLY A 455 0.98 8.03 0.02
CA GLY A 455 0.54 9.32 0.57
C GLY A 455 0.40 10.42 -0.50
N ALA A 456 -0.46 11.40 -0.27
CA ALA A 456 -0.54 12.60 -1.10
C ALA A 456 -1.09 13.79 -0.31
N LEU A 457 -0.77 14.99 -0.79
CA LEU A 457 -1.36 16.24 -0.36
C LEU A 457 -2.08 16.87 -1.54
N ILE A 458 -3.30 17.36 -1.30
CA ILE A 458 -4.09 18.11 -2.28
C ILE A 458 -4.23 19.54 -1.78
N PHE A 459 -3.72 20.48 -2.56
CA PHE A 459 -3.72 21.90 -2.27
C PHE A 459 -4.85 22.60 -3.01
N PRO A 460 -5.64 23.45 -2.34
CA PRO A 460 -6.63 24.27 -3.01
C PRO A 460 -5.97 25.41 -3.78
N GLU A 461 -6.62 25.87 -4.85
CA GLU A 461 -6.10 26.91 -5.75
C GLU A 461 -5.56 28.15 -5.01
N ARG A 462 -6.25 28.62 -3.96
CA ARG A 462 -5.81 29.78 -3.17
C ARG A 462 -4.43 29.58 -2.55
N VAL A 463 -4.16 28.38 -2.03
CA VAL A 463 -2.88 28.06 -1.39
C VAL A 463 -1.82 27.81 -2.44
N SER A 464 -2.17 27.12 -3.53
CA SER A 464 -1.25 26.91 -4.66
C SER A 464 -0.73 28.23 -5.23
N LYS A 465 -1.62 29.22 -5.45
CA LYS A 465 -1.24 30.57 -5.89
C LYS A 465 -0.33 31.29 -4.91
N LEU A 466 -0.57 31.12 -3.60
CA LEU A 466 0.30 31.71 -2.59
C LEU A 466 1.72 31.13 -2.69
N ILE A 467 1.85 29.80 -2.79
CA ILE A 467 3.14 29.12 -2.88
C ILE A 467 3.88 29.50 -4.16
N ASP A 468 3.18 29.60 -5.29
CA ASP A 468 3.75 29.99 -6.57
C ASP A 468 4.36 31.41 -6.56
N CYS A 469 3.83 32.31 -5.73
CA CYS A 469 4.37 33.65 -5.53
C CYS A 469 5.58 33.71 -4.57
N VAL A 470 5.87 32.64 -3.81
CA VAL A 470 6.97 32.62 -2.84
C VAL A 470 8.31 32.41 -3.54
N LYS A 471 9.28 33.26 -3.21
CA LYS A 471 10.67 33.15 -3.70
C LYS A 471 11.61 32.43 -2.73
N SER A 472 11.14 32.19 -1.51
CA SER A 472 11.89 31.50 -0.47
C SER A 472 12.11 30.03 -0.85
N LYS A 473 13.30 29.53 -0.53
CA LYS A 473 13.65 28.12 -0.72
C LYS A 473 13.04 27.26 0.38
N LEU A 474 12.71 26.02 0.06
CA LEU A 474 12.35 25.03 1.07
C LEU A 474 13.54 24.76 2.01
N PRO A 475 13.30 24.29 3.25
CA PRO A 475 14.36 23.84 4.14
C PRO A 475 15.32 22.86 3.47
N LYS A 476 16.63 23.11 3.59
CA LYS A 476 17.69 22.37 2.89
C LYS A 476 17.71 20.88 3.20
N GLY A 477 17.35 20.46 4.42
CA GLY A 477 17.30 19.05 4.80
C GLY A 477 16.34 18.20 3.97
N LEU A 478 15.38 18.81 3.27
CA LEU A 478 14.39 18.07 2.45
C LEU A 478 14.97 17.41 1.21
N VAL A 479 16.16 17.83 0.75
CA VAL A 479 16.85 17.16 -0.37
C VAL A 479 17.09 15.67 -0.08
N GLN A 480 17.18 15.29 1.19
CA GLN A 480 17.36 13.89 1.60
C GLN A 480 16.04 13.10 1.63
N TYR A 481 14.87 13.74 1.51
CA TYR A 481 13.55 13.11 1.66
C TYR A 481 12.75 13.03 0.37
N PHE A 482 12.84 14.06 -0.49
CA PHE A 482 11.91 14.23 -1.60
C PHE A 482 12.64 14.54 -2.90
N ASN A 483 12.07 14.03 -4.00
CA ASN A 483 12.47 14.42 -5.33
C ASN A 483 11.63 15.61 -5.81
N ALA A 484 12.19 16.48 -6.64
CA ALA A 484 11.47 17.59 -7.25
C ALA A 484 10.27 17.11 -8.10
N SER A 485 10.37 15.92 -8.71
CA SER A 485 9.33 15.33 -9.57
C SER A 485 8.01 14.99 -8.85
N ASP A 486 8.03 14.86 -7.53
CA ASP A 486 6.86 14.54 -6.71
C ASP A 486 5.99 15.78 -6.44
N TRP A 487 6.52 16.98 -6.72
CA TRP A 487 5.88 18.27 -6.50
C TRP A 487 5.28 18.83 -7.79
N PRO A 488 4.40 19.85 -7.73
CA PRO A 488 3.94 20.58 -8.91
C PRO A 488 5.10 21.23 -9.65
N THR A 489 5.14 21.07 -10.97
CA THR A 489 6.22 21.59 -11.83
C THR A 489 6.26 23.11 -11.89
N SER A 490 5.12 23.78 -11.63
CA SER A 490 5.01 25.23 -11.52
C SER A 490 5.74 25.79 -10.31
N TRP A 491 5.86 25.02 -9.22
CA TRP A 491 6.36 25.54 -7.94
C TRP A 491 7.88 25.65 -7.95
N ILE A 492 8.37 26.89 -8.03
CA ILE A 492 9.81 27.19 -8.07
C ILE A 492 10.52 26.71 -6.78
N CYS A 493 9.83 26.70 -5.64
CA CYS A 493 10.40 26.33 -4.34
C CYS A 493 10.89 24.88 -4.26
N SER A 494 10.39 23.97 -5.11
CA SER A 494 10.79 22.56 -5.14
C SER A 494 12.01 22.27 -6.03
N LYS A 495 12.49 23.24 -6.82
CA LYS A 495 13.59 23.04 -7.77
C LYS A 495 14.93 22.69 -7.13
N ASP A 496 15.12 23.04 -5.87
CA ASP A 496 16.35 22.72 -5.11
C ASP A 496 16.27 21.33 -4.42
N LEU A 497 15.15 20.61 -4.55
CA LEU A 497 15.03 19.22 -4.08
C LEU A 497 15.86 18.27 -4.96
N SER A 498 16.04 17.03 -4.51
CA SER A 498 16.82 16.05 -5.27
C SER A 498 16.20 15.77 -6.64
N ASP A 499 17.06 15.57 -7.63
CA ASP A 499 16.66 14.97 -8.91
C ASP A 499 16.36 13.49 -8.72
N GLY A 500 15.44 12.96 -9.54
CA GLY A 500 15.08 11.55 -9.52
C GLY A 500 13.59 11.33 -9.45
N PHE A 501 13.19 10.06 -9.30
CA PHE A 501 11.79 9.64 -9.35
C PHE A 501 11.52 8.54 -8.34
N ASN A 502 10.39 8.62 -7.64
CA ASN A 502 9.96 7.56 -6.73
C ASN A 502 8.98 6.60 -7.43
N TYR A 503 9.52 5.71 -8.27
CA TYR A 503 8.70 4.70 -8.97
C TYR A 503 7.89 3.82 -8.04
N GLY A 504 8.41 3.54 -6.84
CA GLY A 504 7.65 2.78 -5.85
C GLY A 504 6.37 3.50 -5.46
N SER A 505 6.45 4.79 -5.13
CA SER A 505 5.30 5.63 -4.86
C SER A 505 4.32 5.65 -6.04
N TYR A 506 4.82 5.83 -7.26
CA TYR A 506 3.98 5.88 -8.47
C TYR A 506 3.24 4.57 -8.73
N MET A 507 3.91 3.42 -8.58
CA MET A 507 3.28 2.10 -8.75
C MET A 507 2.23 1.83 -7.67
N ARG A 508 2.48 2.24 -6.42
CA ARG A 508 1.50 2.12 -5.33
C ARG A 508 0.29 3.01 -5.55
N TRP A 509 0.49 4.24 -6.02
CA TRP A 509 -0.60 5.15 -6.37
C TRP A 509 -1.42 4.65 -7.55
N ASN A 510 -0.77 4.10 -8.60
CA ASN A 510 -1.47 3.42 -9.68
C ASN A 510 -2.35 2.28 -9.15
N ALA A 511 -1.81 1.41 -8.30
CA ALA A 511 -2.56 0.31 -7.70
C ALA A 511 -3.76 0.81 -6.85
N ALA A 512 -3.58 1.86 -6.06
CA ALA A 512 -4.64 2.46 -5.26
C ALA A 512 -5.75 3.08 -6.13
N MET A 513 -5.38 3.81 -7.19
CA MET A 513 -6.34 4.42 -8.12
C MET A 513 -7.16 3.36 -8.88
N VAL A 514 -6.53 2.23 -9.25
CA VAL A 514 -7.26 1.10 -9.85
C VAL A 514 -8.38 0.60 -8.93
N GLU A 515 -8.13 0.50 -7.62
CA GLU A 515 -9.17 0.10 -6.66
C GLU A 515 -10.20 1.21 -6.41
N MET A 516 -9.79 2.48 -6.37
CA MET A 516 -10.70 3.62 -6.29
C MET A 516 -11.68 3.63 -7.45
N GLU A 517 -11.20 3.52 -8.69
CA GLU A 517 -12.05 3.44 -9.87
C GLU A 517 -13.01 2.25 -9.82
N ARG A 518 -12.54 1.09 -9.35
CA ARG A 518 -13.36 -0.10 -9.22
C ARG A 518 -14.47 0.09 -8.18
N TYR A 519 -14.16 0.73 -7.06
CA TYR A 519 -15.13 1.06 -6.02
C TYR A 519 -16.18 2.07 -6.51
N PHE A 520 -15.77 3.15 -7.18
CA PHE A 520 -16.70 4.16 -7.69
C PHE A 520 -17.51 3.70 -8.91
N LYS A 521 -17.16 2.57 -9.54
CA LYS A 521 -18.00 1.90 -10.56
C LYS A 521 -19.19 1.16 -9.96
N THR A 522 -19.20 0.86 -8.66
CA THR A 522 -20.37 0.31 -7.98
C THR A 522 -21.41 1.44 -7.79
N PRO A 523 -22.67 1.27 -8.24
CA PRO A 523 -23.70 2.26 -8.05
C PRO A 523 -23.87 2.67 -6.58
N ILE A 524 -24.06 3.96 -6.32
CA ILE A 524 -24.05 4.53 -4.97
C ILE A 524 -25.05 3.85 -4.01
N LEU A 525 -26.23 3.47 -4.51
CA LEU A 525 -27.24 2.76 -3.71
C LEU A 525 -26.70 1.42 -3.20
N TYR A 526 -26.24 0.54 -4.09
CA TYR A 526 -25.75 -0.79 -3.73
C TYR A 526 -24.47 -0.72 -2.91
N ARG A 527 -23.59 0.23 -3.24
CA ARG A 527 -22.38 0.51 -2.46
C ARG A 527 -22.72 0.78 -1.00
N ASN A 528 -23.69 1.67 -0.75
CA ASN A 528 -24.06 2.06 0.60
C ASN A 528 -24.88 0.97 1.33
N MET A 529 -25.81 0.28 0.65
CA MET A 529 -26.50 -0.88 1.23
C MET A 529 -25.51 -1.99 1.61
N GLY A 530 -24.53 -2.27 0.76
CA GLY A 530 -23.48 -3.25 1.06
C GLY A 530 -22.56 -2.81 2.20
N ILE A 531 -22.25 -1.52 2.31
CA ILE A 531 -21.51 -0.95 3.45
C ILE A 531 -22.31 -1.18 4.74
N GLU A 532 -23.58 -0.78 4.79
CA GLU A 532 -24.43 -0.93 5.97
C GLU A 532 -24.59 -2.39 6.38
N MET A 533 -24.88 -3.27 5.41
CA MET A 533 -24.99 -4.70 5.65
C MET A 533 -23.73 -5.26 6.31
N PHE A 534 -22.54 -4.95 5.77
CA PHE A 534 -21.28 -5.41 6.33
C PHE A 534 -21.01 -4.80 7.72
N CYS A 535 -21.23 -3.50 7.86
CA CYS A 535 -20.90 -2.77 9.08
C CYS A 535 -21.83 -3.16 10.24
N ASN A 536 -23.12 -3.37 9.99
CA ASN A 536 -24.07 -3.86 10.99
C ASN A 536 -23.66 -5.27 11.46
N PHE A 537 -23.32 -6.18 10.54
CA PHE A 537 -22.90 -7.52 10.91
C PHE A 537 -21.62 -7.53 11.77
N VAL A 538 -20.63 -6.68 11.46
CA VAL A 538 -19.42 -6.55 12.28
C VAL A 538 -19.73 -5.99 13.67
N GLU A 539 -20.60 -4.98 13.75
CA GLU A 539 -21.05 -4.40 15.02
C GLU A 539 -21.72 -5.46 15.89
N ASP A 540 -22.70 -6.17 15.34
CA ASP A 540 -23.45 -7.22 16.03
C ASP A 540 -22.51 -8.35 16.47
N SER A 541 -21.62 -8.82 15.58
CA SER A 541 -20.67 -9.90 15.90
C SER A 541 -19.69 -9.54 17.03
N ILE A 542 -19.27 -8.27 17.14
CA ILE A 542 -18.41 -7.81 18.23
C ILE A 542 -19.21 -7.73 19.54
N ASN A 543 -20.46 -7.27 19.49
CA ASN A 543 -21.33 -7.17 20.67
C ASN A 543 -21.73 -8.55 21.21
N ASP A 544 -21.92 -9.54 20.33
CA ASP A 544 -22.29 -10.91 20.69
C ASP A 544 -21.11 -11.72 21.27
N ALA A 545 -19.86 -11.27 21.06
CA ALA A 545 -18.67 -11.95 21.56
C ALA A 545 -18.33 -11.48 22.99
N PRO A 546 -18.48 -12.31 24.03
CA PRO A 546 -18.36 -11.88 25.43
C PRO A 546 -16.93 -11.47 25.83
N PHE A 547 -15.92 -11.88 25.06
CA PHE A 547 -14.52 -11.53 25.26
C PHE A 547 -14.08 -10.29 24.46
N LEU A 548 -14.99 -9.64 23.72
CA LEU A 548 -14.72 -8.41 22.99
C LEU A 548 -15.51 -7.25 23.60
N GLN A 549 -14.85 -6.11 23.76
CA GLN A 549 -15.52 -4.89 24.25
C GLN A 549 -15.31 -3.73 23.27
N PRO A 550 -16.38 -3.23 22.62
CA PRO A 550 -16.32 -2.04 21.78
C PRO A 550 -15.72 -0.82 22.48
N VAL A 551 -14.94 -0.05 21.74
CA VAL A 551 -14.30 1.19 22.24
C VAL A 551 -15.11 2.45 21.86
N TYR A 552 -16.16 2.27 21.06
CA TYR A 552 -17.03 3.33 20.56
C TYR A 552 -18.37 3.37 21.31
N SER A 553 -18.94 4.55 21.45
CA SER A 553 -20.29 4.71 22.02
C SER A 553 -21.36 4.25 21.02
N THR A 554 -22.37 3.55 21.51
CA THR A 554 -23.61 3.22 20.75
C THR A 554 -24.39 4.46 20.29
N VAL A 555 -24.07 5.64 20.85
CA VAL A 555 -24.75 6.92 20.61
C VAL A 555 -24.55 7.49 19.19
N THR A 556 -23.62 6.97 18.39
CA THR A 556 -23.37 7.45 17.01
C THR A 556 -24.32 6.90 15.93
N ARG A 557 -25.58 6.62 16.26
CA ARG A 557 -26.66 6.70 15.26
C ARG A 557 -27.48 7.94 15.57
N ALA A 558 -26.90 9.12 15.36
CA ALA A 558 -27.76 10.30 15.12
C ALA A 558 -28.69 9.88 13.99
N ASN A 559 -30.01 9.85 14.21
CA ASN A 559 -31.01 9.48 13.22
C ASN A 559 -30.64 10.07 11.85
N THR A 560 -29.95 9.29 11.00
CA THR A 560 -29.41 9.74 9.72
C THR A 560 -30.50 9.81 8.65
N TYR A 561 -31.74 9.47 9.02
CA TYR A 561 -32.93 9.70 8.22
C TYR A 561 -33.26 11.19 8.05
N ASP A 562 -32.78 12.07 8.95
CA ASP A 562 -32.99 13.50 8.83
C ASP A 562 -31.84 14.19 8.06
N ASN A 563 -32.12 14.52 6.79
CA ASN A 563 -31.48 15.58 6.00
C ASN A 563 -29.95 15.56 5.79
N LYS A 564 -29.24 14.45 6.02
CA LYS A 564 -27.82 14.33 5.62
C LYS A 564 -27.68 13.51 4.33
N GLU A 565 -26.89 14.02 3.39
CA GLU A 565 -26.53 13.30 2.18
C GLU A 565 -25.95 11.92 2.50
N PHE A 566 -26.40 10.92 1.74
CA PHE A 566 -26.04 9.52 1.87
C PHE A 566 -24.59 9.29 1.39
N GLY A 567 -23.67 8.85 2.27
CA GLY A 567 -22.24 8.72 1.93
C GLY A 567 -21.40 8.03 3.00
N ILE A 568 -20.22 7.51 2.61
CA ILE A 568 -19.35 6.66 3.47
C ILE A 568 -18.86 7.42 4.72
N ARG A 569 -18.71 8.74 4.61
CA ARG A 569 -18.27 9.62 5.69
C ARG A 569 -19.16 9.53 6.94
N ASN A 570 -20.45 9.30 6.75
CA ASN A 570 -21.44 9.30 7.81
C ASN A 570 -21.65 7.90 8.42
N MET A 571 -20.94 6.88 7.92
CA MET A 571 -21.09 5.48 8.34
C MET A 571 -19.86 5.02 9.14
N ARG A 572 -20.07 4.40 10.30
CA ARG A 572 -18.99 3.76 11.05
C ARG A 572 -18.49 2.56 10.24
N SER A 573 -17.21 2.58 9.91
CA SER A 573 -16.56 1.55 9.09
C SER A 573 -15.23 1.04 9.68
N ILE A 574 -14.91 1.48 10.91
CA ILE A 574 -13.81 1.00 11.75
C ILE A 574 -14.43 0.60 13.09
N PHE A 575 -14.23 -0.66 13.49
CA PHE A 575 -14.78 -1.25 14.70
C PHE A 575 -13.65 -1.65 15.65
N PRO A 576 -13.16 -0.71 16.49
CA PRO A 576 -12.16 -1.02 17.50
C PRO A 576 -12.77 -1.70 18.73
N PHE A 577 -12.06 -2.71 19.25
CA PHE A 577 -12.46 -3.45 20.44
C PHE A 577 -11.25 -3.80 21.32
N PHE A 578 -11.47 -3.81 22.63
CA PHE A 578 -10.60 -4.48 23.59
C PHE A 578 -10.85 -5.99 23.53
N ILE A 579 -9.85 -6.75 23.95
CA ILE A 579 -9.95 -8.20 24.13
C ILE A 579 -9.84 -8.46 25.63
N LEU A 580 -10.85 -9.13 26.18
CA LEU A 580 -10.97 -9.41 27.60
C LEU A 580 -10.69 -10.89 27.87
N LYS A 581 -10.07 -11.16 29.02
CA LYS A 581 -9.93 -12.49 29.58
C LYS A 581 -10.34 -12.42 31.05
N ASN A 582 -11.38 -13.15 31.43
CA ASN A 582 -11.98 -13.07 32.77
C ASN A 582 -12.33 -11.62 33.17
N GLU A 583 -12.97 -10.88 32.25
CA GLU A 583 -13.35 -9.45 32.41
C GLU A 583 -12.19 -8.44 32.45
N ASP A 584 -10.95 -8.90 32.53
CA ASP A 584 -9.77 -8.04 32.48
C ASP A 584 -9.25 -7.83 31.05
N PRO A 585 -8.84 -6.61 30.67
CA PRO A 585 -8.27 -6.36 29.36
C PRO A 585 -6.88 -7.00 29.23
N LEU A 586 -6.58 -7.59 28.09
CA LEU A 586 -5.23 -8.06 27.78
C LEU A 586 -4.21 -6.91 27.85
N THR A 587 -2.99 -7.21 28.28
CA THR A 587 -1.88 -6.25 28.25
C THR A 587 -1.49 -5.89 26.82
N VAL A 588 -0.80 -4.76 26.64
CA VAL A 588 -0.30 -4.31 25.33
C VAL A 588 0.48 -5.40 24.60
N ASP A 589 1.35 -6.12 25.31
CA ASP A 589 2.21 -7.14 24.70
C ASP A 589 1.44 -8.41 24.34
N GLN A 590 0.48 -8.82 25.17
CA GLN A 590 -0.44 -9.92 24.84
C GLN A 590 -1.28 -9.60 23.60
N VAL A 591 -1.82 -8.38 23.47
CA VAL A 591 -2.59 -7.98 22.28
C VAL A 591 -1.70 -7.96 21.03
N LYS A 592 -0.45 -7.49 21.12
CA LYS A 592 0.51 -7.54 20.01
C LYS A 592 0.88 -8.96 19.63
N LYS A 593 1.05 -9.86 20.60
CA LYS A 593 1.32 -11.29 20.38
C LYS A 593 0.12 -11.96 19.71
N LEU A 594 -1.09 -11.73 20.23
CA LEU A 594 -2.34 -12.21 19.63
C LEU A 594 -2.49 -11.73 18.20
N TYR A 595 -2.24 -10.45 17.90
CA TYR A 595 -2.28 -9.93 16.53
C TYR A 595 -1.33 -10.68 15.58
N LYS A 596 -0.11 -10.99 16.02
CA LYS A 596 0.85 -11.77 15.22
C LYS A 596 0.36 -13.20 14.98
N LEU A 597 -0.13 -13.89 16.03
CA LEU A 597 -0.67 -15.25 15.94
C LEU A 597 -1.90 -15.31 15.02
N LEU A 598 -2.79 -14.32 15.14
CA LEU A 598 -3.97 -14.20 14.29
C LEU A 598 -3.60 -14.16 12.80
N ASN A 599 -2.53 -13.43 12.46
CA ASN A 599 -2.02 -13.28 11.10
C ASN A 599 -1.12 -14.43 10.62
N SER A 600 -0.85 -15.42 11.46
CA SER A 600 0.04 -16.56 11.20
C SER A 600 -0.74 -17.88 11.10
N ASP A 601 -0.13 -18.88 10.48
CA ASP A 601 -0.60 -20.26 10.59
C ASP A 601 -0.08 -20.84 11.92
N ILE A 602 -1.00 -21.16 12.84
CA ILE A 602 -0.66 -21.71 14.16
C ILE A 602 -1.12 -23.16 14.31
N SER A 603 -1.45 -23.85 13.21
CA SER A 603 -2.05 -25.20 13.26
C SER A 603 -1.14 -26.26 13.86
N GLN A 604 0.17 -26.05 13.85
CA GLN A 604 1.17 -26.93 14.45
C GLN A 604 0.95 -27.11 15.97
N HIS A 605 0.43 -26.07 16.65
CA HIS A 605 0.08 -26.16 18.07
C HIS A 605 -1.20 -26.97 18.34
N PHE A 606 -1.94 -27.33 17.29
CA PHE A 606 -3.23 -28.01 17.36
C PHE A 606 -3.24 -29.34 16.59
N GLU A 607 -2.08 -29.97 16.42
CA GLU A 607 -1.99 -31.31 15.84
C GLU A 607 -2.78 -32.33 16.67
N GLY A 608 -3.54 -33.21 16.00
CA GLY A 608 -4.40 -34.20 16.65
C GLY A 608 -5.76 -33.67 17.14
N THR A 609 -6.04 -32.36 17.03
CA THR A 609 -7.37 -31.80 17.28
C THR A 609 -8.35 -32.08 16.13
N PRO A 610 -9.68 -31.89 16.32
CA PRO A 610 -10.63 -31.98 15.22
C PRO A 610 -10.25 -31.10 14.02
N ILE A 611 -10.57 -31.56 12.81
CA ILE A 611 -10.14 -30.92 11.56
C ILE A 611 -10.62 -29.46 11.45
N GLU A 612 -11.75 -29.15 12.06
CA GLU A 612 -12.31 -27.79 12.14
C GLU A 612 -11.39 -26.86 12.94
N THR A 613 -10.91 -27.31 14.11
CA THR A 613 -9.96 -26.54 14.95
C THR A 613 -8.62 -26.39 14.26
N PHE A 614 -8.11 -27.45 13.65
CA PHE A 614 -6.86 -27.40 12.89
C PHE A 614 -6.94 -26.39 11.73
N ARG A 615 -8.06 -26.38 10.98
CA ARG A 615 -8.29 -25.42 9.89
C ARG A 615 -8.47 -24.00 10.40
N LEU A 616 -9.17 -23.80 11.51
CA LEU A 616 -9.33 -22.50 12.15
C LEU A 616 -7.97 -21.93 12.59
N ALA A 617 -7.12 -22.76 13.20
CA ALA A 617 -5.76 -22.40 13.59
C ALA A 617 -4.89 -22.03 12.39
N ALA A 618 -5.04 -22.75 11.26
CA ALA A 618 -4.29 -22.48 10.04
C ALA A 618 -4.70 -21.19 9.31
N GLN A 619 -5.96 -20.76 9.46
CA GLN A 619 -6.50 -19.62 8.70
C GLN A 619 -5.82 -18.32 9.10
N LYS A 620 -5.11 -17.67 8.16
CA LYS A 620 -4.48 -16.37 8.39
C LYS A 620 -5.52 -15.27 8.39
N CYS A 621 -5.52 -14.45 9.43
CA CYS A 621 -6.48 -13.38 9.66
C CYS A 621 -5.73 -12.06 9.86
N HIS A 622 -5.87 -11.13 8.92
CA HIS A 622 -5.20 -9.83 8.94
C HIS A 622 -6.21 -8.71 9.20
N ILE A 623 -6.21 -8.19 10.42
CA ILE A 623 -7.05 -7.06 10.86
C ILE A 623 -6.19 -5.85 11.26
N GLY A 624 -6.81 -4.76 11.73
CA GLY A 624 -6.07 -3.57 12.14
C GLY A 624 -5.10 -3.86 13.29
N GLN A 625 -3.85 -3.40 13.14
CA GLN A 625 -2.77 -3.52 14.14
C GLN A 625 -3.14 -3.08 15.56
N ALA A 626 -2.41 -3.54 16.56
CA ALA A 626 -2.61 -3.07 17.92
C ALA A 626 -2.42 -1.54 18.03
N VAL A 627 -3.40 -0.86 18.63
CA VAL A 627 -3.31 0.56 19.00
C VAL A 627 -3.34 0.63 20.51
N ASN A 628 -2.29 1.20 21.12
CA ASN A 628 -2.23 1.38 22.57
C ASN A 628 -3.37 2.31 23.03
N VAL A 629 -4.18 1.84 23.96
CA VAL A 629 -5.29 2.58 24.55
C VAL A 629 -5.38 2.17 26.02
N LYS A 630 -5.49 3.15 26.92
CA LYS A 630 -5.75 2.86 28.34
C LYS A 630 -7.20 2.40 28.51
N TYR A 631 -7.39 1.33 29.26
CA TYR A 631 -8.71 0.85 29.66
C TYR A 631 -9.33 1.76 30.72
N THR A 632 -10.64 1.66 30.97
CA THR A 632 -11.42 2.61 31.79
C THR A 632 -10.96 2.72 33.25
N ASN A 633 -10.25 1.72 33.77
CA ASN A 633 -9.62 1.71 35.09
C ASN A 633 -8.17 2.23 35.11
N GLY A 634 -7.68 2.77 33.99
CA GLY A 634 -6.31 3.30 33.83
C GLY A 634 -5.26 2.27 33.43
N VAL A 635 -5.62 0.98 33.30
CA VAL A 635 -4.69 -0.09 32.89
C VAL A 635 -4.25 0.11 31.44
N GLN A 636 -2.94 -0.06 31.18
CA GLN A 636 -2.39 0.01 29.83
C GLN A 636 -2.78 -1.23 29.03
N SER A 637 -3.48 -1.04 27.93
CA SER A 637 -3.91 -2.10 27.03
C SER A 637 -3.77 -1.65 25.57
N ALA A 638 -4.25 -2.47 24.64
CA ALA A 638 -4.34 -2.13 23.25
C ALA A 638 -5.63 -2.70 22.64
N VAL A 639 -6.07 -2.07 21.55
CA VAL A 639 -7.28 -2.46 20.82
C VAL A 639 -6.91 -2.99 19.44
N LEU A 640 -7.63 -4.00 18.98
CA LEU A 640 -7.62 -4.42 17.57
C LEU A 640 -8.85 -3.85 16.86
N ARG A 641 -8.84 -3.85 15.53
CA ARG A 641 -9.93 -3.27 14.73
C ARG A 641 -10.29 -4.15 13.55
N ILE A 642 -11.57 -4.45 13.39
CA ILE A 642 -12.11 -4.94 12.10
C ILE A 642 -12.56 -3.71 11.32
N SER A 643 -12.13 -3.58 10.07
CA SER A 643 -12.36 -2.37 9.28
C SER A 643 -12.77 -2.69 7.86
N LEU A 644 -13.90 -2.13 7.42
CA LEU A 644 -14.37 -2.24 6.05
C LEU A 644 -13.37 -1.57 5.09
N GLY A 645 -12.93 -2.33 4.08
CA GLY A 645 -12.17 -1.81 2.94
C GLY A 645 -13.02 -1.80 1.66
N ALA A 646 -12.68 -0.93 0.73
CA ALA A 646 -13.40 -0.72 -0.54
C ALA A 646 -13.56 -2.01 -1.37
N ARG A 647 -12.60 -2.95 -1.26
CA ARG A 647 -12.66 -4.26 -1.94
C ARG A 647 -13.83 -5.13 -1.54
N VAL A 648 -14.31 -5.04 -0.30
CA VAL A 648 -15.52 -5.78 0.12
C VAL A 648 -16.69 -5.46 -0.82
N ILE A 649 -16.78 -4.20 -1.24
CA ILE A 649 -17.79 -3.72 -2.17
C ILE A 649 -17.40 -3.95 -3.64
N SER A 650 -16.17 -3.58 -4.01
CA SER A 650 -15.76 -3.57 -5.42
C SER A 650 -15.50 -4.98 -5.98
N GLU A 651 -15.14 -5.95 -5.13
CA GLU A 651 -15.03 -7.36 -5.49
C GLU A 651 -16.39 -8.03 -5.62
N SER A 652 -17.33 -7.66 -4.77
CA SER A 652 -18.69 -8.19 -4.82
C SER A 652 -19.45 -7.75 -6.09
N TRP A 653 -19.11 -6.59 -6.67
CA TRP A 653 -19.78 -6.03 -7.85
C TRP A 653 -19.22 -6.48 -9.21
N VAL A 654 -18.25 -7.41 -9.26
CA VAL A 654 -17.55 -7.77 -10.51
C VAL A 654 -18.50 -8.27 -11.60
N ASN A 655 -19.52 -9.05 -11.23
CA ASN A 655 -20.48 -9.60 -12.18
C ASN A 655 -21.59 -8.60 -12.59
N ARG A 656 -21.67 -7.42 -11.94
CA ARG A 656 -22.72 -6.41 -12.13
C ARG A 656 -24.14 -6.97 -11.99
N ASP A 657 -24.28 -7.96 -11.12
CA ASP A 657 -25.53 -8.62 -10.78
C ASP A 657 -25.81 -8.39 -9.30
N ILE A 658 -27.02 -7.91 -9.00
CA ILE A 658 -27.40 -7.47 -7.64
C ILE A 658 -27.52 -8.67 -6.69
N SER A 659 -28.04 -9.79 -7.17
CA SER A 659 -28.20 -11.00 -6.37
C SER A 659 -26.83 -11.59 -6.01
N LEU A 660 -25.91 -11.65 -6.99
CA LEU A 660 -24.53 -12.06 -6.75
C LEU A 660 -23.79 -11.07 -5.85
N PHE A 661 -24.06 -9.77 -5.97
CA PHE A 661 -23.42 -8.74 -5.16
C PHE A 661 -23.64 -8.96 -3.67
N PHE A 662 -24.90 -9.08 -3.22
CA PHE A 662 -25.17 -9.27 -1.80
C PHE A 662 -24.70 -10.65 -1.31
N ARG A 663 -24.87 -11.71 -2.10
CA ARG A 663 -24.33 -13.04 -1.78
C ARG A 663 -22.80 -13.04 -1.61
N ASN A 664 -22.09 -12.28 -2.43
CA ASN A 664 -20.63 -12.16 -2.32
C ASN A 664 -20.23 -11.39 -1.05
N ILE A 665 -21.02 -10.40 -0.62
CA ILE A 665 -20.82 -9.73 0.68
C ILE A 665 -21.08 -10.70 1.82
N GLU A 666 -22.16 -11.50 1.78
CA GLU A 666 -22.46 -12.54 2.79
C GLU A 666 -21.30 -13.50 2.99
N SER A 667 -20.69 -13.99 1.90
CA SER A 667 -19.51 -14.86 1.97
C SER A 667 -18.32 -14.21 2.68
N GLN A 668 -18.21 -12.88 2.68
CA GLN A 668 -17.19 -12.16 3.46
C GLN A 668 -17.58 -11.99 4.93
N LEU A 669 -18.87 -12.00 5.27
CA LEU A 669 -19.35 -11.99 6.66
C LEU A 669 -18.91 -13.26 7.39
N ASP A 670 -18.92 -14.41 6.71
CA ASP A 670 -18.39 -15.67 7.27
C ASP A 670 -16.93 -15.54 7.72
N GLN A 671 -16.12 -14.74 7.02
CA GLN A 671 -14.73 -14.50 7.40
C GLN A 671 -14.61 -13.74 8.72
N ILE A 672 -15.54 -12.83 9.02
CA ILE A 672 -15.60 -12.12 10.30
C ILE A 672 -15.85 -13.10 11.44
N THR A 673 -16.80 -14.01 11.25
CA THR A 673 -17.07 -15.10 12.20
C THR A 673 -15.82 -15.95 12.46
N VAL A 674 -15.08 -16.31 11.40
CA VAL A 674 -13.82 -17.07 11.53
C VAL A 674 -12.75 -16.29 12.29
N ILE A 675 -12.63 -14.98 12.05
CA ILE A 675 -11.68 -14.12 12.77
C ILE A 675 -11.98 -14.12 14.27
N ILE A 676 -13.24 -13.90 14.66
CA ILE A 676 -13.65 -13.85 16.07
C ILE A 676 -13.43 -15.22 16.74
N LYS A 677 -13.80 -16.31 16.07
CA LYS A 677 -13.52 -17.67 16.56
C LYS A 677 -12.02 -17.96 16.71
N LYS A 678 -11.17 -17.45 15.82
CA LYS A 678 -9.72 -17.62 15.94
C LYS A 678 -9.16 -16.80 17.12
N ILE A 679 -9.70 -15.61 17.38
CA ILE A 679 -9.36 -14.82 18.59
C ILE A 679 -9.71 -15.63 19.84
N GLU A 680 -10.92 -16.19 19.91
CA GLU A 680 -11.36 -17.06 21.00
C GLU A 680 -10.45 -18.29 21.17
N LEU A 681 -10.10 -18.95 20.07
CA LEU A 681 -9.17 -20.08 20.09
C LEU A 681 -7.83 -19.70 20.71
N ILE A 682 -7.24 -18.56 20.31
CA ILE A 682 -5.96 -18.09 20.88
C ILE A 682 -6.12 -17.74 22.37
N LEU A 683 -7.22 -17.12 22.77
CA LEU A 683 -7.49 -16.76 24.16
C LEU A 683 -7.62 -17.97 25.09
N ASN A 684 -8.25 -19.04 24.58
CA ASN A 684 -8.48 -20.28 25.32
C ASN A 684 -7.23 -21.17 25.43
N ASN A 685 -6.11 -20.76 24.84
CA ASN A 685 -4.82 -21.48 24.87
C ASN A 685 -3.73 -20.51 25.39
N PRO A 686 -3.70 -20.25 26.71
CA PRO A 686 -2.89 -19.19 27.33
C PRO A 686 -1.39 -19.29 27.05
N GLU A 687 -0.87 -20.51 26.87
CA GLU A 687 0.52 -20.78 26.54
C GLU A 687 0.96 -20.12 25.22
N LEU A 688 0.00 -19.82 24.33
CA LEU A 688 0.28 -19.05 23.12
C LEU A 688 0.49 -17.56 23.41
N LEU A 689 -0.01 -17.04 24.54
CA LEU A 689 0.07 -15.63 24.93
C LEU A 689 1.16 -15.33 25.96
N ASP A 690 1.68 -16.35 26.63
CA ASP A 690 2.68 -16.24 27.72
C ASP A 690 4.12 -15.90 27.27
#